data_AF-A1ZI03-F1
#
_entry.id   AF-A1ZI03-F1
#
_cell.length_a   1.000
_cell.length_b   1.000
_cell.length_c   1.000
_cell.angle_alpha   90.00
_cell.angle_beta   90.00
_cell.angle_gamma   90.00
#
_symmetry.space_group_name_H-M   'P 1'
#
loop_
_entity.id
_entity.type
_entity.pdbx_description
1 polymer ?
#
loop_
_entity_poly.entity_id
_entity_poly.type
_entity_poly.pdbx_seq_one_letter_code
_entity_poly.pdbx_strand_id
1 'polypeptide(L)'
;MDILKVLNLADTEFIKKLNLSPIFSQKELKASDAIKEPITYALAPFNIDTQEFSPLTLVTSMNLEHQIQLFNNLAEDKDEDGIVGTKDLVKFDPNSPLLKYSINIQANAGTSTEIQGLSVGIKTGTQIKHCAYLKHQPSATVEEAILKDVASMPFIFSLDRVKKLQPGEALSFEAYGDFGVDLSFNLADLLIAGASALQKYLGNNEVLNLDVQTNGKMGVKFSVKDSFQLVFAKTNEGKYHVLVKKAKTTNQSRTLGFNVQLSFKNPGKITELINSKIAQLMTAATNLAPDQLKTVESKLQNIADGSVPFDQLGELEKLAIQALAKRLNIPNIVEDALNKSHELLNKLATVKNNLQEDITKLASQKFKAGFTYDYSYISTKEVLIEALINDTALAESHKGLILMSTQGLVAASANKDNVQILDYVNSESVERNKSWGFALGVGNFKIGGSDKSTFAKKVTTRLNNGQEEEFVVYRGVRGYNEYGSLGGYNQSWWGGMDAQMPQPAANPTVDLFDYSLHVEYNHTEKKLKAKERDTVAELLNLAGTWGIINNDQLDAQTTQLLHQLTAKGDATNVQFNFDLMIPPTAFSDMRATWLYLLQQRPEVHLQVLANAFASVMPYSPDYTYRKDQRLKVQAYGSLWKLYFDNEGFGNGQPTDFRSYAKTAEATLKKVDNALAAAEGRYAERLVGDNMWFGGIIRMNPDCGKQMNILVTGMRSLLENIQAKSVNYDQTISRAFRKITQGFSQSFYTKALAPYFISMANNNPVILNDMKAALTITFTDGEQKNQTLLIQMKL
;
A
#
# COMPACT_ATOMS: atom_id res chain seq x y z
N MET A 1 -5.74 -44.44 10.82
CA MET A 1 -4.45 -45.13 11.01
C MET A 1 -4.56 -45.94 12.28
N ASP A 2 -4.11 -47.18 12.27
CA ASP A 2 -4.00 -47.97 13.50
C ASP A 2 -2.62 -47.71 14.10
N ILE A 3 -2.57 -46.77 15.05
CA ILE A 3 -1.31 -46.31 15.64
C ILE A 3 -0.63 -47.43 16.43
N LEU A 4 -1.42 -48.28 17.10
CA LEU A 4 -0.90 -49.41 17.88
C LEU A 4 -0.22 -50.43 16.98
N LYS A 5 -0.87 -50.78 15.87
CA LYS A 5 -0.29 -51.68 14.87
C LYS A 5 0.96 -51.11 14.21
N VAL A 6 0.97 -49.81 13.90
CA VAL A 6 2.13 -49.14 13.29
C VAL A 6 3.32 -49.07 14.26
N LEU A 7 3.05 -48.89 15.55
CA LEU A 7 4.07 -48.86 16.60
C LEU A 7 4.44 -50.24 17.15
N ASN A 8 3.72 -51.29 16.74
CA ASN A 8 3.81 -52.64 17.30
C ASN A 8 3.68 -52.65 18.84
N LEU A 9 2.69 -51.92 19.36
CA LEU A 9 2.38 -51.83 20.79
C LEU A 9 1.06 -52.57 21.10
N ALA A 10 1.01 -53.24 22.25
CA ALA A 10 -0.25 -53.73 22.81
C ALA A 10 -1.00 -52.59 23.54
N ASP A 11 -2.32 -52.68 23.65
CA ASP A 11 -3.19 -51.69 24.34
C ASP A 11 -2.65 -51.32 25.72
N THR A 12 -2.31 -52.34 26.52
CA THR A 12 -1.78 -52.18 27.89
C THR A 12 -0.43 -51.46 27.95
N GLU A 13 0.39 -51.56 26.90
CA GLU A 13 1.67 -50.85 26.82
C GLU A 13 1.47 -49.38 26.44
N PHE A 14 0.52 -49.10 25.55
CA PHE A 14 0.18 -47.74 25.16
C PHE A 14 -0.43 -46.95 26.34
N ILE A 15 -1.37 -47.55 27.08
CA ILE A 15 -1.95 -46.94 28.29
C ILE A 15 -0.87 -46.65 29.35
N LYS A 16 0.08 -47.57 29.55
CA LYS A 16 1.23 -47.32 30.45
C LYS A 16 2.07 -46.11 30.00
N LYS A 17 2.29 -45.95 28.70
CA LYS A 17 3.03 -44.80 28.14
C LYS A 17 2.32 -43.46 28.32
N LEU A 18 0.98 -43.46 28.37
CA LEU A 18 0.20 -42.26 28.67
C LEU A 18 0.27 -41.85 30.16
N ASN A 19 0.84 -42.71 31.02
CA ASN A 19 0.90 -42.50 32.47
C ASN A 19 -0.46 -42.16 33.10
N LEU A 20 -1.53 -42.77 32.57
CA LEU A 20 -2.88 -42.62 33.11
C LEU A 20 -2.94 -43.30 34.48
N SER A 21 -3.32 -42.55 35.52
CA SER A 21 -3.59 -43.17 36.82
C SER A 21 -4.78 -44.14 36.69
N PRO A 22 -4.79 -45.28 37.42
CA PRO A 22 -5.92 -46.23 37.39
C PRO A 22 -7.28 -45.60 37.72
N ILE A 23 -7.27 -44.49 38.47
CA ILE A 23 -8.46 -43.74 38.85
C ILE A 23 -9.00 -42.92 37.66
N PHE A 24 -8.13 -42.37 36.81
CA PHE A 24 -8.56 -41.60 35.62
C PHE A 24 -9.04 -42.51 34.49
N SER A 25 -8.48 -43.71 34.39
CA SER A 25 -8.82 -44.64 33.30
C SER A 25 -10.28 -45.15 33.37
N GLN A 26 -10.87 -45.18 34.57
CA GLN A 26 -12.26 -45.59 34.81
C GLN A 26 -13.29 -44.45 34.85
N LYS A 27 -12.86 -43.17 34.78
CA LYS A 27 -13.80 -42.05 34.80
C LYS A 27 -14.52 -41.92 33.47
N GLU A 28 -15.82 -41.65 33.56
CA GLU A 28 -16.63 -41.28 32.40
C GLU A 28 -16.24 -39.90 31.89
N LEU A 29 -16.24 -39.70 30.56
CA LEU A 29 -15.83 -38.46 29.92
C LEU A 29 -16.66 -37.23 30.31
N LYS A 30 -17.90 -37.41 30.81
CA LYS A 30 -18.72 -36.31 31.33
C LYS A 30 -18.28 -35.77 32.69
N ALA A 31 -17.42 -36.48 33.41
CA ALA A 31 -16.95 -36.04 34.71
C ALA A 31 -16.02 -34.83 34.52
N SER A 32 -16.30 -33.73 35.22
CA SER A 32 -15.52 -32.48 35.13
C SER A 32 -14.06 -32.62 35.59
N ASP A 33 -13.69 -33.76 36.17
CA ASP A 33 -12.35 -34.09 36.61
C ASP A 33 -11.78 -35.36 35.92
N ALA A 34 -12.34 -35.74 34.77
CA ALA A 34 -11.88 -36.85 33.94
C ALA A 34 -10.46 -36.60 33.40
N ILE A 35 -10.25 -35.43 32.77
CA ILE A 35 -8.95 -34.92 32.32
C ILE A 35 -8.97 -33.40 32.55
N LYS A 36 -8.25 -32.92 33.58
CA LYS A 36 -8.18 -31.48 33.90
C LYS A 36 -7.06 -30.75 33.14
N GLU A 37 -5.95 -31.44 32.95
CA GLU A 37 -4.79 -30.94 32.24
C GLU A 37 -4.54 -31.84 31.03
N PRO A 38 -4.10 -31.30 29.88
CA PRO A 38 -3.81 -32.11 28.73
C PRO A 38 -2.77 -33.20 29.04
N ILE A 39 -3.01 -34.42 28.56
CA ILE A 39 -2.11 -35.55 28.72
C ILE A 39 -1.02 -35.46 27.66
N THR A 40 0.23 -35.34 28.10
CA THR A 40 1.37 -35.27 27.21
C THR A 40 2.13 -36.60 27.16
N TYR A 41 2.48 -37.06 25.95
CA TYR A 41 3.16 -38.33 25.74
C TYR A 41 4.08 -38.33 24.52
N ALA A 42 5.05 -39.24 24.47
CA ALA A 42 5.97 -39.40 23.35
C ALA A 42 5.73 -40.73 22.63
N LEU A 43 5.66 -40.69 21.30
CA LEU A 43 5.62 -41.89 20.46
C LEU A 43 7.00 -42.12 19.84
N ALA A 44 7.34 -43.39 19.63
CA ALA A 44 8.50 -43.70 18.79
C ALA A 44 8.22 -43.22 17.36
N PRO A 45 9.24 -42.81 16.59
CA PRO A 45 9.06 -42.40 15.20
C PRO A 45 8.47 -43.52 14.36
N PHE A 46 7.46 -43.20 13.55
CA PHE A 46 6.91 -44.11 12.56
C PHE A 46 6.53 -43.37 11.27
N ASN A 47 6.50 -44.12 10.17
CA ASN A 47 6.12 -43.60 8.87
C ASN A 47 4.60 -43.62 8.73
N ILE A 48 4.06 -42.54 8.20
CA ILE A 48 2.66 -42.42 7.79
C ILE A 48 2.64 -42.46 6.27
N ASP A 49 1.99 -43.48 5.72
CA ASP A 49 1.81 -43.66 4.28
C ASP A 49 0.76 -42.67 3.77
N THR A 50 1.16 -41.77 2.86
CA THR A 50 0.25 -40.87 2.15
C THR A 50 0.15 -41.28 0.68
N GLN A 51 -0.52 -42.40 0.41
CA GLN A 51 -0.73 -42.92 -0.95
C GLN A 51 -1.34 -41.88 -1.90
N GLU A 52 -2.18 -40.98 -1.37
CA GLU A 52 -2.82 -39.88 -2.12
C GLU A 52 -1.84 -38.77 -2.56
N PHE A 53 -0.65 -38.71 -1.94
CA PHE A 53 0.36 -37.64 -2.06
C PHE A 53 1.79 -38.15 -2.32
N SER A 54 1.96 -39.31 -2.98
CA SER A 54 3.29 -39.87 -3.32
C SER A 54 4.16 -38.87 -4.10
N PRO A 55 5.46 -38.66 -3.73
CA PRO A 55 6.27 -39.44 -2.78
C PRO A 55 6.38 -38.82 -1.37
N LEU A 56 5.38 -38.06 -0.90
CA LEU A 56 5.39 -37.54 0.47
C LEU A 56 5.42 -38.71 1.47
N THR A 57 6.45 -38.77 2.31
CA THR A 57 6.46 -39.63 3.50
C THR A 57 6.42 -38.72 4.71
N LEU A 58 5.51 -38.99 5.63
CA LEU A 58 5.38 -38.23 6.87
C LEU A 58 5.92 -39.08 8.01
N VAL A 59 6.73 -38.50 8.89
CA VAL A 59 7.35 -39.22 10.02
C VAL A 59 7.03 -38.48 11.30
N THR A 60 6.59 -39.19 12.34
CA THR A 60 6.40 -38.56 13.65
C THR A 60 7.75 -38.12 14.24
N SER A 61 7.82 -36.87 14.73
CA SER A 61 9.07 -36.24 15.16
C SER A 61 9.62 -36.87 16.44
N MET A 62 10.93 -37.19 16.46
CA MET A 62 11.62 -37.87 17.57
C MET A 62 11.60 -37.15 18.94
N ASN A 63 11.38 -35.83 18.96
CA ASN A 63 11.63 -34.98 20.13
C ASN A 63 10.45 -34.03 20.45
N LEU A 64 9.26 -34.28 19.90
CA LEU A 64 8.11 -33.41 20.11
C LEU A 64 6.99 -34.18 20.81
N GLU A 65 6.54 -33.62 21.92
CA GLU A 65 5.45 -34.12 22.74
C GLU A 65 4.12 -34.13 21.95
N HIS A 66 3.37 -35.23 22.07
CA HIS A 66 1.99 -35.39 21.61
C HIS A 66 1.04 -35.10 22.76
N GLN A 67 -0.18 -34.67 22.45
CA GLN A 67 -1.12 -34.21 23.47
C GLN A 67 -2.51 -34.79 23.25
N ILE A 68 -3.17 -35.19 24.34
CA ILE A 68 -4.60 -35.51 24.39
C ILE A 68 -5.27 -34.49 25.31
N GLN A 69 -6.28 -33.79 24.81
CA GLN A 69 -7.06 -32.82 25.59
C GLN A 69 -8.54 -33.19 25.52
N LEU A 70 -9.21 -33.15 26.67
CA LEU A 70 -10.66 -33.31 26.76
C LEU A 70 -11.32 -31.95 26.73
N PHE A 71 -12.43 -31.86 26.01
CA PHE A 71 -13.35 -30.72 26.06
C PHE A 71 -14.69 -31.22 26.56
N ASN A 72 -14.96 -30.98 27.84
CA ASN A 72 -16.25 -31.26 28.47
C ASN A 72 -16.75 -30.08 29.34
N ASN A 73 -15.95 -29.01 29.48
CA ASN A 73 -16.31 -27.76 30.14
C ASN A 73 -15.57 -26.55 29.53
N LEU A 74 -16.18 -25.82 28.58
CA LEU A 74 -15.55 -24.63 27.95
C LEU A 74 -15.19 -23.47 28.89
N ALA A 75 -15.73 -23.42 30.10
CA ALA A 75 -15.35 -22.38 31.06
C ALA A 75 -13.90 -22.58 31.55
N GLU A 76 -13.43 -23.82 31.56
CA GLU A 76 -12.11 -24.24 32.04
C GLU A 76 -11.22 -24.71 30.87
N ASP A 77 -11.81 -25.38 29.88
CA ASP A 77 -11.11 -25.94 28.72
C ASP A 77 -10.97 -24.92 27.58
N LYS A 78 -9.74 -24.42 27.36
CA LYS A 78 -9.42 -23.52 26.24
C LYS A 78 -8.75 -24.27 25.10
N ASP A 79 -9.27 -24.08 23.88
CA ASP A 79 -8.62 -24.58 22.67
C ASP A 79 -7.68 -23.52 22.08
N GLU A 80 -6.37 -23.72 22.23
CA GLU A 80 -5.36 -22.80 21.72
C GLU A 80 -5.40 -22.66 20.18
N ASP A 81 -5.79 -23.73 19.49
CA ASP A 81 -5.92 -23.80 18.02
C ASP A 81 -7.21 -23.09 17.52
N GLY A 82 -8.15 -22.81 18.44
CA GLY A 82 -9.37 -22.05 18.19
C GLY A 82 -10.34 -22.73 17.22
N ILE A 83 -10.50 -24.05 17.33
CA ILE A 83 -11.43 -24.87 16.54
C ILE A 83 -12.69 -25.16 17.36
N VAL A 84 -12.55 -25.50 18.66
CA VAL A 84 -13.67 -25.72 19.57
C VAL A 84 -14.09 -24.40 20.24
N GLY A 85 -15.41 -24.13 20.28
CA GLY A 85 -15.98 -23.01 21.04
C GLY A 85 -15.91 -21.62 20.38
N THR A 86 -15.19 -21.47 19.27
CA THR A 86 -15.15 -20.23 18.47
C THR A 86 -15.84 -20.38 17.11
N LYS A 87 -16.79 -19.48 16.81
CA LYS A 87 -17.42 -19.30 15.47
C LYS A 87 -17.97 -20.58 14.78
N ASP A 88 -18.76 -21.39 15.48
CA ASP A 88 -19.58 -22.46 14.87
C ASP A 88 -18.86 -23.58 14.07
N LEU A 89 -17.51 -23.66 14.03
CA LEU A 89 -16.77 -24.74 13.34
C LEU A 89 -17.01 -26.11 13.97
N VAL A 90 -16.72 -26.23 15.27
CA VAL A 90 -17.11 -27.37 16.11
C VAL A 90 -17.86 -26.80 17.31
N LYS A 91 -19.19 -26.98 17.30
CA LYS A 91 -20.05 -26.58 18.41
C LYS A 91 -19.79 -27.49 19.61
N PHE A 92 -19.42 -26.87 20.72
CA PHE A 92 -19.32 -27.58 21.98
C PHE A 92 -20.71 -28.01 22.45
N ASP A 93 -20.80 -29.26 22.90
CA ASP A 93 -22.00 -29.83 23.49
C ASP A 93 -21.58 -30.58 24.77
N PRO A 94 -22.06 -30.18 25.96
CA PRO A 94 -21.73 -30.86 27.21
C PRO A 94 -22.24 -32.31 27.26
N ASN A 95 -23.19 -32.68 26.40
CA ASN A 95 -23.66 -34.07 26.23
C ASN A 95 -22.91 -34.82 25.13
N SER A 96 -21.85 -34.24 24.56
CA SER A 96 -21.00 -34.93 23.61
C SER A 96 -19.54 -34.49 23.79
N PRO A 97 -18.83 -35.06 24.78
CA PRO A 97 -17.43 -34.75 25.04
C PRO A 97 -16.57 -34.96 23.80
N LEU A 98 -15.59 -34.08 23.63
CA LEU A 98 -14.64 -34.12 22.52
C LEU A 98 -13.24 -34.45 23.05
N LEU A 99 -12.58 -35.43 22.44
CA LEU A 99 -11.16 -35.65 22.63
C LEU A 99 -10.40 -35.06 21.45
N LYS A 100 -9.42 -34.21 21.76
CA LYS A 100 -8.46 -33.64 20.81
C LYS A 100 -7.14 -34.39 20.92
N TYR A 101 -6.67 -34.89 19.80
CA TYR A 101 -5.36 -35.51 19.66
C TYR A 101 -4.46 -34.63 18.83
N SER A 102 -3.37 -34.12 19.40
CA SER A 102 -2.37 -33.31 18.69
C SER A 102 -1.08 -34.10 18.47
N ILE A 103 -0.71 -34.28 17.20
CA ILE A 103 0.45 -35.04 16.76
C ILE A 103 1.38 -34.12 15.96
N ASN A 104 2.64 -34.05 16.36
CA ASN A 104 3.69 -33.34 15.63
C ASN A 104 4.39 -34.29 14.64
N ILE A 105 4.40 -33.90 13.38
CA ILE A 105 4.84 -34.70 12.24
C ILE A 105 5.87 -33.90 11.45
N GLN A 106 6.89 -34.56 10.94
CA GLN A 106 7.86 -33.98 10.02
C GLN A 106 7.69 -34.59 8.64
N ALA A 107 7.67 -33.75 7.61
CA ALA A 107 7.68 -34.22 6.23
C ALA A 107 9.08 -34.66 5.81
N ASN A 108 9.21 -35.91 5.36
CA ASN A 108 10.39 -36.48 4.75
C ASN A 108 10.08 -36.78 3.28
N ALA A 109 10.42 -35.87 2.35
CA ALA A 109 10.30 -36.17 0.93
C ALA A 109 11.59 -36.82 0.43
N GLY A 110 11.50 -38.04 -0.09
CA GLY A 110 12.54 -38.65 -0.89
C GLY A 110 12.60 -37.96 -2.24
N THR A 111 13.73 -37.33 -2.57
CA THR A 111 13.96 -36.51 -3.78
C THR A 111 13.04 -35.29 -3.94
N SER A 112 13.64 -34.15 -4.31
CA SER A 112 12.99 -32.86 -4.55
C SER A 112 12.03 -32.94 -5.74
N THR A 113 10.83 -33.47 -5.50
CA THR A 113 9.78 -33.55 -6.51
C THR A 113 8.83 -32.40 -6.24
N GLU A 114 8.86 -31.38 -7.10
CA GLU A 114 7.82 -30.35 -7.12
C GLU A 114 6.48 -31.04 -7.41
N ILE A 115 5.64 -31.19 -6.38
CA ILE A 115 4.30 -31.74 -6.55
C ILE A 115 3.45 -30.67 -7.24
N GLN A 116 3.30 -30.82 -8.56
CA GLN A 116 2.35 -30.13 -9.46
C GLN A 116 2.35 -28.59 -9.45
N GLY A 117 3.38 -27.97 -10.04
CA GLY A 117 3.26 -26.63 -10.68
C GLY A 117 3.01 -25.43 -9.75
N LEU A 118 3.00 -25.66 -8.44
CA LEU A 118 3.06 -24.65 -7.41
C LEU A 118 4.32 -24.95 -6.59
N SER A 119 5.20 -23.96 -6.42
CA SER A 119 6.25 -23.97 -5.39
C SER A 119 5.68 -24.02 -3.96
N VAL A 120 4.35 -24.10 -3.84
CA VAL A 120 3.56 -24.33 -2.64
C VAL A 120 3.61 -25.80 -2.27
N GLY A 121 4.68 -26.20 -1.59
CA GLY A 121 4.86 -27.59 -1.15
C GLY A 121 5.40 -27.64 0.26
N ILE A 122 4.81 -28.52 1.08
CA ILE A 122 5.41 -28.99 2.33
C ILE A 122 6.79 -29.56 1.97
N LYS A 123 7.86 -28.86 2.36
CA LYS A 123 9.24 -29.25 2.05
C LYS A 123 9.74 -30.31 3.01
N THR A 124 10.77 -31.07 2.62
CA THR A 124 11.50 -31.93 3.55
C THR A 124 11.94 -31.13 4.78
N GLY A 125 11.68 -31.67 5.97
CA GLY A 125 11.94 -31.03 7.25
C GLY A 125 10.83 -30.09 7.76
N THR A 126 9.74 -29.89 7.01
CA THR A 126 8.59 -29.08 7.46
C THR A 126 7.92 -29.77 8.65
N GLN A 127 7.75 -29.01 9.74
CA GLN A 127 7.00 -29.45 10.91
C GLN A 127 5.51 -29.17 10.68
N ILE A 128 4.69 -30.18 10.97
CA ILE A 128 3.25 -30.20 10.79
C ILE A 128 2.63 -30.57 12.13
N LYS A 129 1.75 -29.73 12.66
CA LYS A 129 0.92 -30.07 13.82
C LYS A 129 -0.43 -30.54 13.31
N HIS A 130 -0.72 -31.83 13.40
CA HIS A 130 -2.03 -32.40 13.07
C HIS A 130 -2.89 -32.50 14.32
N CYS A 131 -4.15 -32.06 14.25
CA CYS A 131 -5.12 -32.24 15.33
C CYS A 131 -6.36 -32.98 14.83
N ALA A 132 -6.83 -33.97 15.58
CA ALA A 132 -8.10 -34.65 15.38
C ALA A 132 -9.02 -34.37 16.58
N TYR A 133 -10.25 -33.95 16.32
CA TYR A 133 -11.29 -33.65 17.30
C TYR A 133 -12.42 -34.66 17.14
N LEU A 134 -12.52 -35.61 18.07
CA LEU A 134 -13.39 -36.79 17.97
C LEU A 134 -14.46 -36.79 19.04
N LYS A 135 -15.69 -37.14 18.66
CA LYS A 135 -16.85 -37.09 19.56
C LYS A 135 -17.08 -38.42 20.24
N HIS A 136 -17.42 -38.36 21.52
CA HIS A 136 -17.69 -39.53 22.34
C HIS A 136 -19.04 -39.45 23.05
N GLN A 137 -19.48 -40.61 23.53
CA GLN A 137 -20.60 -40.72 24.43
C GLN A 137 -20.18 -40.24 25.84
N PRO A 138 -21.02 -39.46 26.54
CA PRO A 138 -20.75 -38.97 27.90
C PRO A 138 -20.35 -40.05 28.91
N SER A 139 -20.91 -41.25 28.76
CA SER A 139 -20.71 -42.40 29.65
C SER A 139 -19.52 -43.28 29.26
N ALA A 140 -18.85 -43.02 28.13
CA ALA A 140 -17.63 -43.75 27.79
C ALA A 140 -16.54 -43.38 28.79
N THR A 141 -15.71 -44.35 29.18
CA THR A 141 -14.55 -44.06 30.02
C THR A 141 -13.43 -43.41 29.20
N VAL A 142 -12.54 -42.68 29.87
CA VAL A 142 -11.34 -42.09 29.24
C VAL A 142 -10.51 -43.14 28.52
N GLU A 143 -10.29 -44.30 29.15
CA GLU A 143 -9.49 -45.39 28.59
C GLU A 143 -10.12 -45.99 27.33
N GLU A 144 -11.42 -46.33 27.39
CA GLU A 144 -12.15 -46.90 26.25
C GLU A 144 -12.16 -45.96 25.05
N ALA A 145 -12.35 -44.66 25.29
CA ALA A 145 -12.38 -43.64 24.24
C ALA A 145 -11.02 -43.52 23.54
N ILE A 146 -9.93 -43.42 24.31
CA ILE A 146 -8.57 -43.31 23.77
C ILE A 146 -8.18 -44.56 22.96
N LEU A 147 -8.43 -45.76 23.49
CA LEU A 147 -8.09 -47.00 22.80
C LEU A 147 -8.85 -47.14 21.48
N LYS A 148 -10.15 -46.80 21.49
CA LYS A 148 -10.98 -46.81 20.28
C LYS A 148 -10.43 -45.88 19.21
N ASP A 149 -10.02 -44.67 19.58
CA ASP A 149 -9.55 -43.68 18.62
C ASP A 149 -8.18 -44.01 18.05
N VAL A 150 -7.26 -44.50 18.89
CA VAL A 150 -5.89 -44.84 18.48
C VAL A 150 -5.86 -46.04 17.52
N ALA A 151 -6.84 -46.96 17.64
CA ALA A 151 -7.02 -48.08 16.71
C ALA A 151 -7.50 -47.63 15.31
N SER A 152 -8.17 -46.47 15.19
CA SER A 152 -8.68 -45.97 13.90
C SER A 152 -8.57 -44.44 13.76
N MET A 153 -7.42 -43.88 14.10
CA MET A 153 -7.21 -42.43 14.15
C MET A 153 -7.45 -41.79 12.76
N PRO A 154 -8.39 -40.83 12.61
CA PRO A 154 -8.56 -40.08 11.37
C PRO A 154 -7.32 -39.23 11.05
N PHE A 155 -7.08 -39.01 9.76
CA PHE A 155 -5.89 -38.29 9.30
C PHE A 155 -6.23 -37.38 8.13
N ILE A 156 -5.88 -36.10 8.22
CA ILE A 156 -6.32 -35.08 7.28
C ILE A 156 -5.83 -35.30 5.85
N PHE A 157 -4.66 -35.93 5.67
CA PHE A 157 -4.06 -36.22 4.36
C PHE A 157 -4.68 -37.47 3.68
N SER A 158 -5.78 -38.01 4.21
CA SER A 158 -6.55 -39.05 3.52
C SER A 158 -7.99 -38.60 3.34
N LEU A 159 -8.40 -38.40 2.08
CA LEU A 159 -9.76 -38.01 1.72
C LEU A 159 -10.79 -38.98 2.29
N ASP A 160 -10.54 -40.28 2.19
CA ASP A 160 -11.43 -41.32 2.71
C ASP A 160 -11.61 -41.22 4.23
N ARG A 161 -10.58 -40.78 4.95
CA ARG A 161 -10.64 -40.59 6.40
C ARG A 161 -11.36 -39.30 6.77
N VAL A 162 -11.16 -38.22 6.01
CA VAL A 162 -11.93 -36.97 6.17
C VAL A 162 -13.42 -37.25 5.93
N LYS A 163 -13.78 -38.05 4.93
CA LYS A 163 -15.18 -38.42 4.66
C LYS A 163 -15.84 -39.22 5.78
N LYS A 164 -15.06 -40.02 6.52
CA LYS A 164 -15.52 -40.88 7.62
C LYS A 164 -15.75 -40.15 8.95
N LEU A 165 -15.41 -38.87 9.04
CA LEU A 165 -15.75 -38.04 10.21
C LEU A 165 -17.25 -38.12 10.51
N GLN A 166 -17.62 -37.98 11.77
CA GLN A 166 -18.99 -37.82 12.23
C GLN A 166 -19.36 -36.33 12.29
N PRO A 167 -20.65 -35.97 12.18
CA PRO A 167 -21.10 -34.60 12.40
C PRO A 167 -20.64 -34.05 13.76
N GLY A 168 -19.96 -32.91 13.73
CA GLY A 168 -19.33 -32.25 14.88
C GLY A 168 -17.90 -32.71 15.17
N GLU A 169 -17.30 -33.58 14.35
CA GLU A 169 -15.87 -33.88 14.39
C GLU A 169 -15.10 -33.00 13.41
N ALA A 170 -13.81 -32.79 13.69
CA ALA A 170 -12.94 -32.01 12.83
C ALA A 170 -11.52 -32.58 12.75
N LEU A 171 -10.87 -32.31 11.62
CA LEU A 171 -9.44 -32.47 11.45
C LEU A 171 -8.85 -31.12 11.12
N SER A 172 -7.66 -30.86 11.65
CA SER A 172 -6.88 -29.70 11.23
C SER A 172 -5.42 -30.07 11.10
N PHE A 173 -4.70 -29.33 10.27
CA PHE A 173 -3.26 -29.27 10.40
C PHE A 173 -2.75 -27.86 10.25
N GLU A 174 -1.67 -27.59 10.95
CA GLU A 174 -0.87 -26.40 10.81
C GLU A 174 0.46 -26.78 10.16
N ALA A 175 0.89 -26.01 9.16
CA ALA A 175 2.19 -26.14 8.55
C ALA A 175 2.76 -24.77 8.17
N TYR A 176 4.09 -24.65 8.28
CA TYR A 176 4.81 -23.54 7.66
C TYR A 176 4.94 -23.82 6.16
N GLY A 177 4.19 -23.06 5.36
CA GLY A 177 4.02 -23.29 3.94
C GLY A 177 4.06 -22.01 3.12
N ASP A 178 4.09 -22.19 1.82
CA ASP A 178 3.91 -21.13 0.82
C ASP A 178 2.39 -20.94 0.59
N PHE A 179 1.88 -19.72 0.49
CA PHE A 179 0.48 -19.43 0.17
C PHE A 179 0.42 -18.58 -1.10
N GLY A 180 -0.19 -19.14 -2.14
CA GLY A 180 -0.25 -18.54 -3.47
C GLY A 180 -1.49 -17.67 -3.69
N VAL A 181 -1.31 -16.42 -4.14
CA VAL A 181 -2.40 -15.54 -4.58
C VAL A 181 -2.18 -15.12 -6.04
N ASP A 182 -3.20 -15.31 -6.86
CA ASP A 182 -3.19 -14.88 -8.25
C ASP A 182 -3.83 -13.49 -8.42
N LEU A 183 -3.03 -12.53 -8.85
CA LEU A 183 -3.43 -11.15 -9.10
C LEU A 183 -3.39 -10.81 -10.59
N SER A 184 -4.10 -9.75 -10.97
CA SER A 184 -4.07 -9.21 -12.33
C SER A 184 -3.87 -7.71 -12.29
N PHE A 185 -2.87 -7.21 -13.01
CA PHE A 185 -2.48 -5.80 -13.01
C PHE A 185 -2.70 -5.17 -14.38
N ASN A 186 -2.81 -3.84 -14.41
CA ASN A 186 -2.90 -3.08 -15.64
C ASN A 186 -1.52 -3.02 -16.31
N LEU A 187 -1.47 -3.22 -17.63
CA LEU A 187 -0.25 -3.08 -18.43
C LEU A 187 0.35 -1.66 -18.37
N ALA A 188 -0.46 -0.64 -18.08
CA ALA A 188 0.02 0.72 -17.92
C ALA A 188 1.04 0.84 -16.77
N ASP A 189 0.86 0.10 -15.67
CA ASP A 189 1.75 0.12 -14.51
C ASP A 189 3.15 -0.45 -14.83
N LEU A 190 3.20 -1.45 -15.71
CA LEU A 190 4.44 -2.03 -16.23
C LEU A 190 5.21 -1.02 -17.10
N LEU A 191 4.49 -0.29 -17.97
CA LEU A 191 5.09 0.69 -18.87
C LEU A 191 5.58 1.93 -18.11
N ILE A 192 4.91 2.31 -17.02
CA ILE A 192 5.36 3.36 -16.09
C ILE A 192 6.63 2.91 -15.34
N ALA A 193 6.73 1.63 -14.96
CA ALA A 193 7.98 1.08 -14.43
C ALA A 193 9.10 1.12 -15.48
N GLY A 194 8.78 0.92 -16.76
CA GLY A 194 9.76 1.02 -17.85
C GLY A 194 10.21 2.42 -18.21
N ALA A 195 9.35 3.41 -18.11
CA ALA A 195 9.77 4.82 -18.14
C ALA A 195 10.79 5.13 -17.05
N SER A 196 10.65 4.49 -15.87
CA SER A 196 11.57 4.67 -14.74
C SER A 196 12.90 3.91 -14.95
N ALA A 197 12.85 2.74 -15.60
CA ALA A 197 14.04 1.99 -16.00
C ALA A 197 14.91 2.77 -17.00
N LEU A 198 14.28 3.45 -17.96
CA LEU A 198 14.97 4.25 -18.98
C LEU A 198 15.77 5.42 -18.42
N GLN A 199 15.34 6.01 -17.30
CA GLN A 199 16.03 7.15 -16.69
C GLN A 199 17.49 6.84 -16.32
N LYS A 200 17.83 5.57 -16.04
CA LYS A 200 19.19 5.10 -15.76
C LYS A 200 20.15 5.28 -16.95
N TYR A 201 19.62 5.37 -18.16
CA TYR A 201 20.39 5.39 -19.40
C TYR A 201 20.46 6.76 -20.08
N LEU A 202 19.68 7.74 -19.59
CA LEU A 202 19.59 9.08 -20.14
C LEU A 202 20.51 10.04 -19.37
N GLY A 203 20.98 11.09 -20.05
CA GLY A 203 21.62 12.23 -19.42
C GLY A 203 20.64 12.99 -18.51
N ASN A 204 21.18 13.69 -17.49
CA ASN A 204 20.40 14.40 -16.49
C ASN A 204 19.39 15.38 -17.15
N ASN A 205 18.12 15.33 -16.72
CA ASN A 205 17.00 16.23 -17.09
C ASN A 205 16.25 15.97 -18.43
N GLU A 206 16.34 14.79 -19.05
CA GLU A 206 15.51 14.48 -20.24
C GLU A 206 14.11 13.95 -19.87
N VAL A 207 13.06 14.56 -20.43
CA VAL A 207 11.65 14.19 -20.22
C VAL A 207 11.25 13.08 -21.18
N LEU A 208 10.78 11.96 -20.62
CA LEU A 208 10.21 10.87 -21.40
C LEU A 208 8.71 11.12 -21.60
N ASN A 209 8.31 11.52 -22.80
CA ASN A 209 6.90 11.60 -23.16
C ASN A 209 6.43 10.22 -23.66
N LEU A 210 5.62 9.53 -22.85
CA LEU A 210 5.06 8.23 -23.18
C LEU A 210 3.55 8.31 -23.06
N ASP A 211 2.86 8.13 -24.19
CA ASP A 211 1.41 7.94 -24.20
C ASP A 211 1.11 6.48 -23.84
N VAL A 212 0.61 6.27 -22.61
CA VAL A 212 0.36 4.94 -22.05
C VAL A 212 -1.15 4.70 -22.01
N GLN A 213 -1.76 4.49 -23.16
CA GLN A 213 -3.10 3.91 -23.27
C GLN A 213 -3.01 2.44 -23.64
N THR A 214 -3.20 1.54 -22.66
CA THR A 214 -3.30 0.10 -22.91
C THR A 214 -4.39 -0.53 -22.04
N ASN A 215 -5.39 -1.15 -22.67
CA ASN A 215 -6.49 -1.84 -21.98
C ASN A 215 -6.20 -3.32 -21.66
N GLY A 216 -4.93 -3.72 -21.55
CA GLY A 216 -4.57 -5.11 -21.26
C GLY A 216 -4.38 -5.37 -19.76
N LYS A 217 -4.58 -6.63 -19.37
CA LYS A 217 -4.33 -7.14 -18.01
C LYS A 217 -3.24 -8.20 -18.03
N MET A 218 -2.39 -8.20 -17.02
CA MET A 218 -1.33 -9.19 -16.83
C MET A 218 -1.54 -9.96 -15.54
N GLY A 219 -1.60 -11.28 -15.65
CA GLY A 219 -1.65 -12.17 -14.50
C GLY A 219 -0.29 -12.28 -13.82
N VAL A 220 -0.25 -12.04 -12.51
CA VAL A 220 0.92 -12.20 -11.64
C VAL A 220 0.51 -13.12 -10.51
N LYS A 221 1.40 -14.01 -10.11
CA LYS A 221 1.23 -14.91 -8.98
C LYS A 221 2.18 -14.49 -7.88
N PHE A 222 1.64 -14.31 -6.69
CA PHE A 222 2.38 -14.10 -5.47
C PHE A 222 2.40 -15.37 -4.66
N SER A 223 3.48 -15.62 -3.92
CA SER A 223 3.55 -16.65 -2.88
C SER A 223 4.10 -16.04 -1.61
N VAL A 224 3.45 -16.27 -0.47
CA VAL A 224 3.95 -15.91 0.86
C VAL A 224 4.34 -17.13 1.65
N LYS A 225 5.51 -17.11 2.29
CA LYS A 225 5.85 -18.12 3.31
C LYS A 225 5.40 -17.67 4.69
N ASP A 226 4.48 -18.42 5.28
CA ASP A 226 3.97 -18.21 6.65
C ASP A 226 3.44 -19.53 7.23
N SER A 227 3.05 -19.53 8.50
CA SER A 227 2.32 -20.65 9.12
C SER A 227 0.82 -20.52 8.84
N PHE A 228 0.24 -21.56 8.25
CA PHE A 228 -1.18 -21.63 7.93
C PHE A 228 -1.82 -22.85 8.59
N GLN A 229 -3.09 -22.70 8.96
CA GLN A 229 -3.92 -23.78 9.48
C GLN A 229 -5.06 -24.05 8.50
N LEU A 230 -5.20 -25.31 8.09
CA LEU A 230 -6.37 -25.85 7.39
C LEU A 230 -7.22 -26.61 8.41
N VAL A 231 -8.54 -26.44 8.32
CA VAL A 231 -9.53 -27.17 9.11
C VAL A 231 -10.59 -27.74 8.17
N PHE A 232 -10.92 -29.03 8.34
CA PHE A 232 -12.11 -29.67 7.83
C PHE A 232 -12.98 -30.08 9.02
N ALA A 233 -14.15 -29.48 9.18
CA ALA A 233 -15.14 -29.88 10.17
C ALA A 233 -16.37 -30.45 9.47
N LYS A 234 -16.85 -31.63 9.87
CA LYS A 234 -18.05 -32.20 9.27
C LYS A 234 -19.27 -31.63 9.99
N THR A 235 -20.13 -30.92 9.27
CA THR A 235 -21.29 -30.25 9.87
C THR A 235 -22.52 -31.14 9.85
N ASN A 236 -22.71 -31.87 8.76
CA ASN A 236 -23.79 -32.83 8.54
C ASN A 236 -23.28 -33.96 7.64
N GLU A 237 -24.10 -34.99 7.43
CA GLU A 237 -23.79 -36.05 6.46
C GLU A 237 -23.57 -35.43 5.06
N GLY A 238 -22.40 -35.72 4.48
CA GLY A 238 -21.94 -35.19 3.19
C GLY A 238 -21.67 -33.69 3.12
N LYS A 239 -21.63 -32.94 4.24
CA LYS A 239 -21.33 -31.50 4.28
C LYS A 239 -20.18 -31.16 5.22
N TYR A 240 -19.28 -30.29 4.75
CA TYR A 240 -18.07 -29.90 5.46
C TYR A 240 -17.96 -28.39 5.52
N HIS A 241 -17.52 -27.89 6.67
CA HIS A 241 -17.02 -26.55 6.86
C HIS A 241 -15.50 -26.58 6.73
N VAL A 242 -14.99 -25.88 5.72
CA VAL A 242 -13.56 -25.75 5.42
C VAL A 242 -13.09 -24.36 5.79
N LEU A 243 -11.97 -24.29 6.48
CA LEU A 243 -11.33 -23.04 6.86
C LEU A 243 -9.83 -23.11 6.59
N VAL A 244 -9.29 -22.11 5.89
CA VAL A 244 -7.86 -21.83 5.80
C VAL A 244 -7.61 -20.48 6.45
N LYS A 245 -6.76 -20.43 7.48
CA LYS A 245 -6.39 -19.18 8.18
C LYS A 245 -4.90 -19.14 8.48
N LYS A 246 -4.38 -17.95 8.78
CA LYS A 246 -3.04 -17.81 9.34
C LYS A 246 -3.00 -18.41 10.76
N ALA A 247 -1.94 -19.16 11.07
CA ALA A 247 -1.78 -19.77 12.38
C ALA A 247 -1.24 -18.76 13.41
N LYS A 248 -1.62 -18.94 14.69
CA LYS A 248 -1.07 -18.12 15.79
C LYS A 248 0.35 -18.60 16.09
N THR A 249 1.35 -17.79 15.76
CA THR A 249 2.75 -18.06 16.08
C THR A 249 2.96 -18.09 17.60
N THR A 250 3.07 -19.29 18.19
CA THR A 250 3.32 -19.50 19.62
C THR A 250 4.73 -20.01 19.95
N ASN A 251 5.57 -20.35 18.96
CA ASN A 251 6.91 -20.89 19.22
C ASN A 251 8.09 -20.01 18.75
N GLN A 252 8.98 -19.75 19.71
CA GLN A 252 10.19 -18.92 19.72
C GLN A 252 11.34 -19.32 18.77
N SER A 253 11.11 -20.02 17.67
CA SER A 253 12.20 -20.28 16.71
C SER A 253 11.72 -20.28 15.27
N ARG A 254 11.73 -19.09 14.66
CA ARG A 254 12.12 -18.84 13.26
C ARG A 254 11.91 -17.36 12.96
N THR A 255 12.97 -16.59 13.16
CA THR A 255 13.23 -15.31 12.49
C THR A 255 13.51 -15.54 11.00
N LEU A 256 12.70 -16.38 10.32
CA LEU A 256 12.77 -16.54 8.88
C LEU A 256 11.79 -15.55 8.29
N GLY A 257 12.35 -14.42 7.87
CA GLY A 257 11.60 -13.28 7.37
C GLY A 257 10.58 -13.66 6.31
N PHE A 258 9.42 -13.03 6.43
CA PHE A 258 8.43 -12.84 5.40
C PHE A 258 9.08 -12.74 4.00
N ASN A 259 8.85 -13.72 3.14
CA ASN A 259 9.44 -13.76 1.79
C ASN A 259 8.35 -13.92 0.74
N VAL A 260 8.04 -12.82 0.06
CA VAL A 260 7.15 -12.80 -1.10
C VAL A 260 7.90 -13.25 -2.34
N GLN A 261 7.41 -14.28 -3.00
CA GLN A 261 7.85 -14.65 -4.35
C GLN A 261 6.83 -14.12 -5.36
N LEU A 262 7.31 -13.57 -6.47
CA LEU A 262 6.49 -13.09 -7.57
C LEU A 262 6.87 -13.86 -8.83
N SER A 263 5.87 -14.39 -9.54
CA SER A 263 6.04 -14.94 -10.87
C SER A 263 4.95 -14.45 -11.80
N PHE A 264 5.30 -14.18 -13.05
CA PHE A 264 4.32 -13.78 -14.05
C PHE A 264 3.66 -15.02 -14.64
N LYS A 265 2.33 -15.01 -14.81
CA LYS A 265 1.60 -16.16 -15.37
C LYS A 265 1.98 -16.45 -16.83
N ASN A 266 2.34 -15.41 -17.59
CA ASN A 266 2.68 -15.50 -19.02
C ASN A 266 3.91 -14.65 -19.33
N PRO A 267 5.13 -15.08 -18.94
CA PRO A 267 6.34 -14.28 -19.14
C PRO A 267 6.60 -13.94 -20.62
N GLY A 268 6.24 -14.82 -21.56
CA GLY A 268 6.39 -14.57 -23.00
C GLY A 268 5.57 -13.37 -23.50
N LYS A 269 4.34 -13.18 -23.00
CA LYS A 269 3.49 -12.02 -23.35
C LYS A 269 4.02 -10.70 -22.82
N ILE A 270 4.81 -10.75 -21.74
CA ILE A 270 5.50 -9.57 -21.19
C ILE A 270 6.63 -9.16 -22.13
N THR A 271 7.43 -10.13 -22.55
CA THR A 271 8.48 -9.93 -23.54
C THR A 271 7.92 -9.37 -24.83
N GLU A 272 6.84 -9.95 -25.37
CA GLU A 272 6.17 -9.44 -26.57
C GLU A 272 5.65 -8.01 -26.40
N LEU A 273 5.02 -7.71 -25.26
CA LEU A 273 4.51 -6.37 -24.97
C LEU A 273 5.64 -5.35 -24.84
N ILE A 274 6.66 -5.65 -24.04
CA ILE A 274 7.84 -4.80 -23.89
C ILE A 274 8.45 -4.58 -25.27
N ASN A 275 8.69 -5.63 -26.05
CA ASN A 275 9.27 -5.55 -27.38
C ASN A 275 8.42 -4.70 -28.35
N SER A 276 7.09 -4.82 -28.29
CA SER A 276 6.18 -3.99 -29.09
C SER A 276 6.23 -2.50 -28.73
N LYS A 277 6.72 -2.19 -27.52
CA LYS A 277 6.84 -0.83 -26.97
C LYS A 277 8.27 -0.33 -26.88
N ILE A 278 9.29 -1.17 -27.09
CA ILE A 278 10.70 -0.78 -27.15
C ILE A 278 10.88 0.33 -28.18
N ALA A 279 10.24 0.26 -29.35
CA ALA A 279 10.34 1.32 -30.36
C ALA A 279 9.80 2.67 -29.85
N GLN A 280 8.71 2.68 -29.08
CA GLN A 280 8.14 3.89 -28.47
C GLN A 280 9.00 4.39 -27.31
N LEU A 281 9.54 3.48 -26.50
CA LEU A 281 10.48 3.76 -25.41
C LEU A 281 11.81 4.34 -25.93
N MET A 282 12.33 3.80 -27.03
CA MET A 282 13.50 4.31 -27.74
C MET A 282 13.19 5.65 -28.40
N THR A 283 11.99 5.84 -28.98
CA THR A 283 11.55 7.14 -29.51
C THR A 283 11.53 8.18 -28.39
N ALA A 284 10.98 7.84 -27.23
CA ALA A 284 10.94 8.73 -26.07
C ALA A 284 12.36 9.05 -25.54
N ALA A 285 13.26 8.06 -25.49
CA ALA A 285 14.64 8.25 -25.06
C ALA A 285 15.47 9.09 -26.04
N THR A 286 15.24 8.93 -27.35
CA THR A 286 16.09 9.52 -28.41
C THR A 286 15.51 10.77 -29.07
N ASN A 287 14.21 11.04 -28.91
CA ASN A 287 13.41 12.00 -29.70
C ASN A 287 13.32 11.70 -31.20
N LEU A 288 13.75 10.52 -31.63
CA LEU A 288 13.79 10.15 -33.04
C LEU A 288 12.68 9.15 -33.31
N ALA A 289 11.92 9.37 -34.39
CA ALA A 289 11.00 8.36 -34.87
C ALA A 289 11.78 7.06 -35.22
N PRO A 290 11.16 5.86 -35.18
CA PRO A 290 11.86 4.61 -35.40
C PRO A 290 12.68 4.55 -36.70
N ASP A 291 12.15 5.13 -37.77
CA ASP A 291 12.84 5.16 -39.07
C ASP A 291 14.02 6.15 -39.07
N GLN A 292 13.88 7.29 -38.38
CA GLN A 292 14.97 8.25 -38.21
C GLN A 292 16.09 7.68 -37.33
N LEU A 293 15.74 6.93 -36.28
CA LEU A 293 16.72 6.25 -35.43
C LEU A 293 17.54 5.24 -36.25
N LYS A 294 16.90 4.44 -37.12
CA LYS A 294 17.61 3.52 -38.03
C LYS A 294 18.53 4.26 -39.00
N THR A 295 18.09 5.39 -39.55
CA THR A 295 18.95 6.22 -40.41
C THR A 295 20.17 6.73 -39.65
N VAL A 296 19.99 7.22 -38.42
CA VAL A 296 21.09 7.69 -37.56
C VAL A 296 22.03 6.53 -37.20
N GLU A 297 21.52 5.35 -36.85
CA GLU A 297 22.31 4.15 -36.59
C GLU A 297 23.16 3.75 -37.82
N SER A 298 22.58 3.76 -39.02
CA SER A 298 23.32 3.44 -40.26
C SER A 298 24.41 4.48 -40.55
N LYS A 299 24.16 5.77 -40.28
CA LYS A 299 25.17 6.82 -40.45
C LYS A 299 26.27 6.71 -39.41
N LEU A 300 25.94 6.42 -38.15
CA LEU A 300 26.90 6.12 -37.09
C LEU A 300 27.78 4.92 -37.45
N GLN A 301 27.21 3.88 -38.04
CA GLN A 301 27.95 2.70 -38.49
C GLN A 301 28.96 3.07 -39.59
N ASN A 302 28.55 3.86 -40.59
CA ASN A 302 29.46 4.32 -41.64
C ASN A 302 30.61 5.20 -41.12
N ILE A 303 30.38 5.98 -40.06
CA ILE A 303 31.43 6.78 -39.39
C ILE A 303 32.36 5.87 -38.59
N ALA A 304 31.79 4.92 -37.83
CA ALA A 304 32.52 3.94 -37.04
C ALA A 304 33.43 3.06 -37.94
N ASP A 305 32.94 2.63 -39.10
CA ASP A 305 33.70 1.83 -40.07
C ASP A 305 34.70 2.67 -40.89
N GLY A 306 34.81 3.98 -40.62
CA GLY A 306 35.72 4.90 -41.34
C GLY A 306 35.32 5.17 -42.80
N SER A 307 34.12 4.74 -43.21
CA SER A 307 33.63 4.83 -44.58
C SER A 307 33.15 6.24 -44.95
N VAL A 308 32.69 7.03 -43.97
CA VAL A 308 32.28 8.43 -44.16
C VAL A 308 32.77 9.28 -42.97
N PRO A 309 33.61 10.30 -43.19
CA PRO A 309 34.00 11.25 -42.14
C PRO A 309 32.79 12.05 -41.62
N PHE A 310 32.75 12.32 -40.31
CA PHE A 310 31.66 13.07 -39.66
C PHE A 310 31.41 14.45 -40.31
N ASP A 311 32.47 15.13 -40.75
CA ASP A 311 32.38 16.46 -41.37
C ASP A 311 31.69 16.47 -42.75
N GLN A 312 31.62 15.30 -43.42
CA GLN A 312 30.97 15.14 -44.71
C GLN A 312 29.48 14.82 -44.62
N LEU A 313 28.94 14.68 -43.41
CA LEU A 313 27.50 14.51 -43.18
C LEU A 313 26.74 15.82 -43.44
N GLY A 314 25.46 15.69 -43.78
CA GLY A 314 24.57 16.85 -43.83
C GLY A 314 24.38 17.47 -42.44
N GLU A 315 24.13 18.79 -42.39
CA GLU A 315 23.98 19.52 -41.11
C GLU A 315 22.86 18.96 -40.22
N LEU A 316 21.75 18.51 -40.80
CA LEU A 316 20.68 17.84 -40.06
C LEU A 316 21.11 16.49 -39.47
N GLU A 317 21.97 15.75 -40.16
CA GLU A 317 22.48 14.45 -39.70
C GLU A 317 23.47 14.64 -38.55
N LYS A 318 24.37 15.63 -38.65
CA LYS A 318 25.29 16.03 -37.58
C LYS A 318 24.53 16.44 -36.32
N LEU A 319 23.51 17.29 -36.46
CA LEU A 319 22.67 17.73 -35.34
C LEU A 319 21.92 16.56 -34.68
N ALA A 320 21.39 15.63 -35.46
CA ALA A 320 20.71 14.45 -34.92
C ALA A 320 21.66 13.53 -34.12
N ILE A 321 22.86 13.29 -34.64
CA ILE A 321 23.90 12.49 -33.95
C ILE A 321 24.38 13.18 -32.68
N GLN A 322 24.65 14.48 -32.72
CA GLN A 322 25.06 15.27 -31.56
C GLN A 322 23.97 15.31 -30.47
N ALA A 323 22.70 15.50 -30.86
CA ALA A 323 21.57 15.48 -29.94
C ALA A 323 21.42 14.11 -29.26
N LEU A 324 21.59 13.03 -30.03
CA LEU A 324 21.53 11.66 -29.51
C LEU A 324 22.71 11.37 -28.56
N ALA A 325 23.92 11.76 -28.94
CA ALA A 325 25.12 11.63 -28.11
C ALA A 325 24.96 12.37 -26.78
N LYS A 326 24.48 13.62 -26.82
CA LYS A 326 24.19 14.42 -25.63
C LYS A 326 23.17 13.73 -24.72
N ARG A 327 22.10 13.19 -25.29
CA ARG A 327 21.03 12.49 -24.55
C ARG A 327 21.47 11.19 -23.89
N LEU A 328 22.39 10.46 -24.50
CA LEU A 328 22.94 9.22 -23.94
C LEU A 328 24.24 9.43 -23.15
N ASN A 329 24.55 10.69 -22.83
CA ASN A 329 25.71 11.12 -22.06
C ASN A 329 27.05 10.66 -22.69
N ILE A 330 27.18 10.83 -24.01
CA ILE A 330 28.41 10.64 -24.79
C ILE A 330 28.91 12.04 -25.21
N PRO A 331 29.78 12.68 -24.41
CA PRO A 331 30.31 14.00 -24.75
C PRO A 331 31.31 13.93 -25.91
N ASN A 332 31.55 15.09 -26.53
CA ASN A 332 32.65 15.33 -27.47
C ASN A 332 32.64 14.44 -28.73
N ILE A 333 31.46 14.06 -29.24
CA ILE A 333 31.34 13.25 -30.46
C ILE A 333 31.95 13.90 -31.71
N VAL A 334 32.14 15.22 -31.72
CA VAL A 334 32.78 15.94 -32.83
C VAL A 334 34.31 15.82 -32.78
N GLU A 335 34.88 15.79 -31.58
CA GLU A 335 36.34 15.79 -31.38
C GLU A 335 36.96 14.41 -31.66
N ASP A 336 36.19 13.33 -31.41
CA ASP A 336 36.61 11.95 -31.67
C ASP A 336 35.45 11.14 -32.30
N ALA A 337 35.03 11.55 -33.49
CA ALA A 337 33.83 11.00 -34.12
C ALA A 337 33.90 9.50 -34.40
N LEU A 338 35.08 8.95 -34.69
CA LEU A 338 35.24 7.53 -35.01
C LEU A 338 35.04 6.66 -33.76
N ASN A 339 35.71 6.96 -32.65
CA ASN A 339 35.55 6.16 -31.43
C ASN A 339 34.22 6.46 -30.71
N LYS A 340 33.76 7.72 -30.73
CA LYS A 340 32.49 8.10 -30.09
C LYS A 340 31.27 7.59 -30.83
N SER A 341 31.36 7.36 -32.14
CA SER A 341 30.29 6.65 -32.89
C SER A 341 30.19 5.19 -32.48
N HIS A 342 31.32 4.49 -32.29
CA HIS A 342 31.33 3.15 -31.71
C HIS A 342 30.75 3.12 -30.29
N GLU A 343 31.13 4.08 -29.43
CA GLU A 343 30.62 4.20 -28.07
C GLU A 343 29.10 4.43 -28.05
N LEU A 344 28.59 5.28 -28.95
CA LEU A 344 27.17 5.58 -29.06
C LEU A 344 26.35 4.39 -29.58
N LEU A 345 26.85 3.66 -30.59
CA LEU A 345 26.22 2.43 -31.09
C LEU A 345 26.18 1.34 -30.01
N ASN A 346 27.28 1.16 -29.29
CA ASN A 346 27.35 0.21 -28.17
C ASN A 346 26.37 0.59 -27.05
N LYS A 347 26.23 1.89 -26.74
CA LYS A 347 25.27 2.38 -25.74
C LYS A 347 23.83 2.12 -26.18
N LEU A 348 23.48 2.40 -27.44
CA LEU A 348 22.15 2.12 -28.01
C LEU A 348 21.80 0.63 -27.93
N ALA A 349 22.74 -0.24 -28.32
CA ALA A 349 22.58 -1.69 -28.21
C ALA A 349 22.41 -2.13 -26.74
N THR A 350 23.21 -1.57 -25.83
CA THR A 350 23.14 -1.85 -24.39
C THR A 350 21.79 -1.44 -23.80
N VAL A 351 21.27 -0.26 -24.15
CA VAL A 351 19.94 0.20 -23.73
C VAL A 351 18.88 -0.76 -24.23
N LYS A 352 18.88 -1.10 -25.53
CA LYS A 352 17.91 -2.00 -26.14
C LYS A 352 17.91 -3.39 -25.50
N ASN A 353 19.09 -3.93 -25.21
CA ASN A 353 19.26 -5.27 -24.64
C ASN A 353 18.88 -5.34 -23.15
N ASN A 354 19.23 -4.31 -22.37
CA ASN A 354 19.02 -4.33 -20.91
C ASN A 354 17.64 -3.81 -20.47
N LEU A 355 16.97 -3.03 -21.33
CA LEU A 355 15.71 -2.39 -20.99
C LEU A 355 14.62 -3.41 -20.61
N GLN A 356 14.55 -4.56 -21.30
CA GLN A 356 13.58 -5.59 -20.98
C GLN A 356 13.78 -6.17 -19.57
N GLU A 357 15.02 -6.44 -19.19
CA GLU A 357 15.36 -6.97 -17.87
C GLU A 357 15.09 -5.93 -16.78
N ASP A 358 15.51 -4.67 -16.99
CA ASP A 358 15.32 -3.59 -16.01
C ASP A 358 13.83 -3.25 -15.81
N ILE A 359 13.00 -3.27 -16.87
CA ILE A 359 11.54 -3.14 -16.77
C ILE A 359 10.96 -4.24 -15.89
N THR A 360 11.30 -5.48 -16.21
CA THR A 360 10.75 -6.67 -15.52
C THR A 360 11.17 -6.67 -14.06
N LYS A 361 12.41 -6.30 -13.76
CA LYS A 361 12.96 -6.19 -12.41
C LYS A 361 12.26 -5.10 -11.59
N LEU A 362 12.15 -3.88 -12.12
CA LEU A 362 11.50 -2.77 -11.42
C LEU A 362 10.00 -3.01 -11.19
N ALA A 363 9.31 -3.56 -12.18
CA ALA A 363 7.92 -3.95 -12.03
C ALA A 363 7.75 -5.02 -10.94
N SER A 364 8.59 -6.06 -10.96
CA SER A 364 8.56 -7.13 -9.95
C SER A 364 8.83 -6.60 -8.55
N GLN A 365 9.79 -5.67 -8.39
CA GLN A 365 10.08 -5.02 -7.11
C GLN A 365 8.88 -4.21 -6.59
N LYS A 366 8.25 -3.42 -7.45
CA LYS A 366 7.07 -2.62 -7.09
C LYS A 366 5.88 -3.50 -6.69
N PHE A 367 5.57 -4.51 -7.50
CA PHE A 367 4.50 -5.45 -7.23
C PHE A 367 4.75 -6.24 -5.94
N LYS A 368 5.98 -6.73 -5.73
CA LYS A 368 6.39 -7.41 -4.49
C LYS A 368 6.23 -6.52 -3.26
N ALA A 369 6.65 -5.26 -3.34
CA ALA A 369 6.51 -4.32 -2.24
C ALA A 369 5.03 -4.10 -1.89
N GLY A 370 4.18 -3.77 -2.88
CA GLY A 370 2.73 -3.57 -2.70
C GLY A 370 2.07 -4.74 -1.97
N PHE A 371 2.31 -5.95 -2.46
CA PHE A 371 1.75 -7.16 -1.86
C PHE A 371 2.35 -7.47 -0.47
N THR A 372 3.64 -7.18 -0.25
CA THR A 372 4.30 -7.33 1.06
C THR A 372 3.59 -6.53 2.13
N TYR A 373 3.31 -5.27 1.82
CA TYR A 373 2.62 -4.39 2.74
C TYR A 373 1.21 -4.89 2.99
N ASP A 374 0.40 -5.10 1.94
CA ASP A 374 -0.99 -5.52 2.10
C ASP A 374 -1.11 -6.82 2.91
N TYR A 375 -0.19 -7.76 2.70
CA TYR A 375 -0.13 -8.99 3.50
C TYR A 375 0.31 -8.76 4.95
N SER A 376 1.18 -7.78 5.22
CA SER A 376 1.64 -7.48 6.59
C SER A 376 0.54 -6.92 7.50
N TYR A 377 -0.54 -6.37 6.93
CA TYR A 377 -1.72 -5.90 7.65
C TYR A 377 -2.75 -7.00 7.91
N ILE A 378 -2.61 -8.17 7.28
CA ILE A 378 -3.38 -9.36 7.61
C ILE A 378 -2.94 -9.83 8.99
N SER A 379 -3.76 -9.53 10.00
CA SER A 379 -3.49 -9.90 11.38
C SER A 379 -3.37 -11.42 11.52
N THR A 380 -2.70 -11.90 12.58
CA THR A 380 -2.45 -13.34 12.83
C THR A 380 -3.72 -14.20 13.03
N LYS A 381 -4.92 -13.62 12.93
CA LYS A 381 -6.22 -14.29 13.09
C LYS A 381 -7.10 -14.26 11.84
N GLU A 382 -6.61 -13.72 10.72
CA GLU A 382 -7.43 -13.57 9.52
C GLU A 382 -7.63 -14.87 8.73
N VAL A 383 -8.87 -15.03 8.29
CA VAL A 383 -9.37 -16.12 7.47
C VAL A 383 -8.98 -15.85 6.02
N LEU A 384 -8.28 -16.79 5.39
CA LEU A 384 -7.89 -16.69 3.98
C LEU A 384 -9.02 -17.18 3.07
N ILE A 385 -9.65 -18.30 3.44
CA ILE A 385 -10.91 -18.78 2.87
C ILE A 385 -11.69 -19.56 3.92
N GLU A 386 -13.01 -19.42 3.94
CA GLU A 386 -13.98 -20.17 4.72
C GLU A 386 -15.12 -20.56 3.80
N ALA A 387 -15.51 -21.82 3.81
CA ALA A 387 -16.52 -22.34 2.89
C ALA A 387 -17.30 -23.52 3.45
N LEU A 388 -18.55 -23.66 3.03
CA LEU A 388 -19.33 -24.88 3.16
C LEU A 388 -19.29 -25.64 1.84
N ILE A 389 -18.88 -26.90 1.88
CA ILE A 389 -18.76 -27.77 0.70
C ILE A 389 -19.43 -29.11 0.92
N ASN A 390 -19.81 -29.78 -0.17
CA ASN A 390 -20.29 -31.15 -0.15
C ASN A 390 -19.18 -32.18 -0.43
N ASP A 391 -19.50 -33.47 -0.40
CA ASP A 391 -18.55 -34.56 -0.68
C ASP A 391 -17.89 -34.47 -2.06
N THR A 392 -18.60 -33.98 -3.08
CA THR A 392 -18.07 -33.81 -4.44
C THR A 392 -17.00 -32.71 -4.46
N ALA A 393 -17.34 -31.52 -3.94
CA ALA A 393 -16.40 -30.42 -3.85
C ALA A 393 -15.23 -30.73 -2.92
N LEU A 394 -15.44 -31.50 -1.85
CA LEU A 394 -14.35 -31.99 -1.01
C LEU A 394 -13.40 -32.89 -1.81
N ALA A 395 -13.92 -33.85 -2.58
CA ALA A 395 -13.08 -34.73 -3.39
C ALA A 395 -12.25 -33.98 -4.45
N GLU A 396 -12.81 -32.95 -5.05
CA GLU A 396 -12.13 -32.12 -6.06
C GLU A 396 -11.09 -31.17 -5.45
N SER A 397 -11.36 -30.64 -4.26
CA SER A 397 -10.53 -29.58 -3.66
C SER A 397 -9.55 -30.07 -2.57
N HIS A 398 -9.75 -31.27 -2.01
CA HIS A 398 -8.97 -31.78 -0.87
C HIS A 398 -7.46 -31.72 -1.11
N LYS A 399 -6.98 -32.22 -2.25
CA LYS A 399 -5.55 -32.16 -2.60
C LYS A 399 -5.01 -30.72 -2.66
N GLY A 400 -5.77 -29.81 -3.27
CA GLY A 400 -5.40 -28.40 -3.34
C GLY A 400 -5.37 -27.74 -1.97
N LEU A 401 -6.36 -28.02 -1.13
CA LEU A 401 -6.48 -27.46 0.22
C LEU A 401 -5.39 -27.98 1.17
N ILE A 402 -5.01 -29.25 1.07
CA ILE A 402 -3.85 -29.81 1.79
C ILE A 402 -2.55 -29.09 1.38
N LEU A 403 -2.49 -28.59 0.15
CA LEU A 403 -1.41 -27.72 -0.33
C LEU A 403 -1.71 -26.23 -0.10
N MET A 404 -2.62 -25.88 0.81
CA MET A 404 -3.03 -24.49 1.12
C MET A 404 -3.46 -23.66 -0.11
N SER A 405 -3.84 -24.31 -1.22
CA SER A 405 -4.33 -23.68 -2.44
C SER A 405 -5.85 -23.55 -2.42
N THR A 406 -6.35 -22.32 -2.45
CA THR A 406 -7.79 -22.04 -2.40
C THR A 406 -8.42 -21.93 -3.80
N GLN A 407 -7.60 -22.00 -4.86
CA GLN A 407 -8.01 -21.67 -6.23
C GLN A 407 -9.09 -22.59 -6.77
N GLY A 408 -8.96 -23.90 -6.53
CA GLY A 408 -9.97 -24.88 -6.95
C GLY A 408 -11.33 -24.63 -6.28
N LEU A 409 -11.32 -24.26 -4.99
CA LEU A 409 -12.51 -23.95 -4.21
C LEU A 409 -13.24 -22.70 -4.74
N VAL A 410 -12.47 -21.65 -5.04
CA VAL A 410 -13.00 -20.39 -5.58
C VAL A 410 -13.56 -20.58 -6.98
N ALA A 411 -12.87 -21.31 -7.85
CA ALA A 411 -13.36 -21.61 -9.19
C ALA A 411 -14.67 -22.42 -9.16
N ALA A 412 -14.77 -23.40 -8.26
CA ALA A 412 -15.97 -24.21 -8.07
C ALA A 412 -17.16 -23.40 -7.53
N SER A 413 -16.92 -22.35 -6.74
CA SER A 413 -17.97 -21.47 -6.20
C SER A 413 -18.75 -20.69 -7.27
N ALA A 414 -18.14 -20.44 -8.43
CA ALA A 414 -18.80 -19.75 -9.54
C ALA A 414 -20.00 -20.53 -10.12
N ASN A 415 -20.02 -21.85 -9.94
CA ASN A 415 -21.08 -22.75 -10.44
C ASN A 415 -22.19 -23.04 -9.39
N LYS A 416 -22.13 -22.39 -8.21
CA LYS A 416 -23.14 -22.31 -7.12
C LYS A 416 -23.69 -23.60 -6.48
N ASP A 417 -23.59 -24.78 -7.07
CA ASP A 417 -24.32 -25.97 -6.56
C ASP A 417 -23.56 -26.82 -5.53
N ASN A 418 -22.23 -26.68 -5.40
CA ASN A 418 -21.40 -27.57 -4.55
C ASN A 418 -20.52 -26.87 -3.51
N VAL A 419 -20.34 -25.54 -3.64
CA VAL A 419 -19.44 -24.74 -2.80
C VAL A 419 -20.11 -23.42 -2.46
N GLN A 420 -20.25 -23.13 -1.18
CA GLN A 420 -20.66 -21.84 -0.65
C GLN A 420 -19.48 -21.21 0.07
N ILE A 421 -18.92 -20.14 -0.48
CA ILE A 421 -17.88 -19.35 0.19
C ILE A 421 -18.53 -18.48 1.27
N LEU A 422 -18.09 -18.61 2.51
CA LEU A 422 -18.51 -17.79 3.66
C LEU A 422 -17.60 -16.57 3.84
N ASP A 423 -16.29 -16.77 3.68
CA ASP A 423 -15.27 -15.73 3.79
C ASP A 423 -14.14 -16.01 2.77
N TYR A 424 -13.60 -14.99 2.11
CA TYR A 424 -12.50 -15.16 1.17
C TYR A 424 -11.80 -13.83 0.90
N VAL A 425 -10.46 -13.84 0.93
CA VAL A 425 -9.60 -12.64 0.76
C VAL A 425 -9.65 -12.02 -0.65
N ASN A 426 -10.52 -12.47 -1.55
CA ASN A 426 -10.70 -11.88 -2.89
C ASN A 426 -12.17 -11.89 -3.32
N SER A 427 -12.94 -10.87 -2.90
CA SER A 427 -14.29 -10.62 -3.41
C SER A 427 -14.33 -9.47 -4.44
N GLU A 428 -15.25 -9.62 -5.39
CA GLU A 428 -15.29 -8.98 -6.69
C GLU A 428 -15.77 -7.53 -6.63
N SER A 429 -14.98 -6.63 -7.23
CA SER A 429 -15.31 -5.23 -7.48
C SER A 429 -16.25 -5.12 -8.69
N VAL A 430 -17.52 -4.77 -8.48
CA VAL A 430 -18.42 -4.34 -9.55
C VAL A 430 -18.11 -2.89 -9.93
N GLU A 431 -16.98 -2.73 -10.62
CA GLU A 431 -16.72 -1.82 -11.75
C GLU A 431 -15.23 -1.96 -12.06
N ARG A 432 -14.93 -2.04 -13.36
CA ARG A 432 -13.59 -2.32 -13.88
C ARG A 432 -12.58 -1.28 -13.37
N ASN A 433 -11.76 -1.67 -12.39
CA ASN A 433 -10.33 -1.34 -12.23
C ASN A 433 -9.79 -1.98 -10.94
N LYS A 434 -9.22 -3.20 -11.03
CA LYS A 434 -8.40 -3.73 -9.93
C LYS A 434 -7.02 -3.08 -10.03
N SER A 435 -6.72 -2.16 -9.13
CA SER A 435 -5.36 -1.85 -8.68
C SER A 435 -5.23 -2.34 -7.24
N TRP A 436 -4.46 -3.41 -7.03
CA TRP A 436 -3.88 -3.70 -5.73
C TRP A 436 -2.75 -2.70 -5.53
N GLY A 437 -2.85 -1.85 -4.51
CA GLY A 437 -1.94 -0.72 -4.31
C GLY A 437 -2.50 0.36 -3.37
N PHE A 438 -3.30 -0.04 -2.38
CA PHE A 438 -3.98 0.95 -1.54
C PHE A 438 -3.18 1.42 -0.34
N ALA A 439 -2.09 0.74 -0.01
CA ALA A 439 -1.17 1.24 0.98
C ALA A 439 0.24 0.81 0.63
N LEU A 440 0.93 1.66 -0.14
CA LEU A 440 2.37 1.82 -0.17
C LEU A 440 2.68 2.99 -1.10
N GLY A 441 2.91 4.14 -0.48
CA GLY A 441 3.65 5.25 -1.07
C GLY A 441 2.84 6.11 -2.02
N VAL A 442 2.32 7.20 -1.48
CA VAL A 442 2.05 8.39 -2.30
C VAL A 442 3.33 9.03 -2.84
N GLY A 443 4.51 8.45 -2.56
CA GLY A 443 5.77 8.73 -3.29
C GLY A 443 5.84 8.21 -4.74
N ASN A 444 4.74 7.78 -5.36
CA ASN A 444 4.72 7.35 -6.77
C ASN A 444 3.46 7.78 -7.55
N PHE A 445 2.81 8.89 -7.18
CA PHE A 445 1.94 9.60 -8.13
C PHE A 445 2.81 10.26 -9.21
N LYS A 446 3.16 9.51 -10.25
CA LYS A 446 3.67 10.11 -11.50
C LYS A 446 2.50 10.71 -12.27
N ILE A 447 2.04 11.86 -11.81
CA ILE A 447 1.24 12.76 -12.62
C ILE A 447 2.21 13.29 -13.72
N GLY A 448 1.74 13.43 -14.95
CA GLY A 448 2.59 13.87 -16.07
C GLY A 448 1.92 15.08 -16.67
N GLY A 449 2.50 16.27 -16.50
CA GLY A 449 2.15 17.53 -17.17
C GLY A 449 0.68 17.96 -17.14
N SER A 450 -0.18 17.30 -16.37
CA SER A 450 -1.64 17.47 -16.40
C SER A 450 -2.20 17.30 -15.01
N ASP A 451 -3.08 18.22 -14.59
CA ASP A 451 -3.87 18.10 -13.36
C ASP A 451 -4.70 16.81 -13.41
N LYS A 452 -4.58 15.94 -12.40
CA LYS A 452 -5.28 14.67 -12.31
C LYS A 452 -6.05 14.57 -11.02
N SER A 453 -7.34 14.24 -11.12
CA SER A 453 -8.17 13.83 -9.99
C SER A 453 -8.49 12.34 -10.12
N THR A 454 -8.31 11.61 -9.02
CA THR A 454 -8.68 10.20 -8.91
C THR A 454 -9.65 10.01 -7.75
N PHE A 455 -10.65 9.16 -7.98
CA PHE A 455 -11.55 8.69 -6.95
C PHE A 455 -11.59 7.16 -7.05
N ALA A 456 -11.33 6.49 -5.95
CA ALA A 456 -11.33 5.05 -5.86
C ALA A 456 -12.18 4.59 -4.67
N LYS A 457 -12.97 3.55 -4.90
CA LYS A 457 -13.81 2.87 -3.92
C LYS A 457 -13.50 1.38 -4.00
N LYS A 458 -13.33 0.74 -2.84
CA LYS A 458 -13.23 -0.71 -2.70
C LYS A 458 -14.29 -1.16 -1.70
N VAL A 459 -15.12 -2.13 -2.10
CA VAL A 459 -16.09 -2.80 -1.23
C VAL A 459 -15.71 -4.27 -1.18
N THR A 460 -15.65 -4.81 0.02
CA THR A 460 -15.47 -6.23 0.29
C THR A 460 -16.67 -6.67 1.11
N THR A 461 -17.53 -7.49 0.51
CA THR A 461 -18.70 -8.06 1.19
C THR A 461 -18.31 -9.41 1.80
N ARG A 462 -18.70 -9.62 3.05
CA ARG A 462 -18.58 -10.86 3.81
C ARG A 462 -19.98 -11.37 4.15
N LEU A 463 -20.18 -12.69 4.13
CA LEU A 463 -21.37 -13.30 4.71
C LEU A 463 -21.04 -13.76 6.14
N ASN A 464 -21.65 -13.14 7.15
CA ASN A 464 -21.53 -13.53 8.55
C ASN A 464 -22.90 -13.99 9.06
N ASN A 465 -23.04 -15.27 9.41
CA ASN A 465 -24.31 -15.87 9.88
C ASN A 465 -25.53 -15.61 8.96
N GLY A 466 -25.32 -15.53 7.64
CA GLY A 466 -26.37 -15.27 6.66
C GLY A 466 -26.78 -13.80 6.51
N GLN A 467 -26.11 -12.87 7.21
CA GLN A 467 -26.19 -11.44 6.95
C GLN A 467 -24.96 -10.97 6.18
N GLU A 468 -25.16 -10.13 5.16
CA GLU A 468 -24.06 -9.50 4.43
C GLU A 468 -23.49 -8.35 5.27
N GLU A 469 -22.20 -8.43 5.58
CA GLU A 469 -21.41 -7.37 6.19
C GLU A 469 -20.48 -6.76 5.14
N GLU A 470 -20.42 -5.44 5.07
CA GLU A 470 -19.56 -4.72 4.14
C GLU A 470 -18.32 -4.18 4.86
N PHE A 471 -17.18 -4.27 4.18
CA PHE A 471 -15.95 -3.58 4.51
C PHE A 471 -15.61 -2.64 3.36
N VAL A 472 -15.59 -1.34 3.62
CA VAL A 472 -15.50 -0.34 2.58
C VAL A 472 -14.31 0.60 2.79
N VAL A 473 -13.62 0.91 1.69
CA VAL A 473 -12.52 1.86 1.62
C VAL A 473 -12.75 2.87 0.50
N TYR A 474 -12.53 4.15 0.78
CA TYR A 474 -12.56 5.26 -0.15
C TYR A 474 -11.22 5.99 -0.19
N ARG A 475 -10.85 6.48 -1.36
CA ARG A 475 -9.78 7.46 -1.57
C ARG A 475 -10.19 8.49 -2.58
N GLY A 476 -10.03 9.76 -2.23
CA GLY A 476 -10.14 10.89 -3.15
C GLY A 476 -8.84 11.65 -3.16
N VAL A 477 -8.21 11.76 -4.33
CA VAL A 477 -6.93 12.47 -4.50
C VAL A 477 -7.03 13.43 -5.69
N ARG A 478 -6.34 14.56 -5.59
CA ARG A 478 -6.02 15.42 -6.73
C ARG A 478 -4.60 15.94 -6.61
N GLY A 479 -3.92 16.07 -7.73
CA GLY A 479 -2.59 16.66 -7.75
C GLY A 479 -2.11 16.98 -9.15
N TYR A 480 -0.88 17.48 -9.18
CA TYR A 480 -0.17 17.86 -10.38
C TYR A 480 1.29 17.46 -10.24
N ASN A 481 1.92 17.14 -11.37
CA ASN A 481 3.35 16.91 -11.43
C ASN A 481 3.85 17.30 -12.81
N GLU A 482 4.72 18.31 -12.84
CA GLU A 482 5.44 18.74 -14.03
C GLU A 482 6.93 18.66 -13.73
N TYR A 483 7.62 17.84 -14.54
CA TYR A 483 9.06 17.83 -14.59
C TYR A 483 9.46 18.30 -15.99
N GLY A 484 9.83 19.59 -16.10
CA GLY A 484 10.81 20.05 -17.08
C GLY A 484 10.47 20.00 -18.57
N SER A 485 9.20 20.00 -19.00
CA SER A 485 8.90 20.24 -20.42
C SER A 485 8.79 21.75 -20.69
N LEU A 486 9.77 22.31 -21.42
CA LEU A 486 9.68 23.64 -22.05
C LEU A 486 9.47 24.83 -21.09
N GLY A 487 10.28 24.91 -20.03
CA GLY A 487 10.17 26.01 -19.05
C GLY A 487 9.12 25.77 -17.95
N GLY A 488 8.57 24.56 -17.85
CA GLY A 488 7.68 24.12 -16.78
C GLY A 488 8.30 24.19 -15.38
N TYR A 489 7.45 24.42 -14.38
CA TYR A 489 7.86 24.65 -13.00
C TYR A 489 8.44 23.37 -12.38
N ASN A 490 9.53 23.46 -11.60
CA ASN A 490 10.16 22.33 -10.93
C ASN A 490 9.37 21.86 -9.69
N GLN A 491 8.06 21.69 -9.78
CA GLN A 491 7.22 21.42 -8.62
C GLN A 491 6.17 20.36 -8.90
N SER A 492 5.85 19.59 -7.87
CA SER A 492 4.68 18.72 -7.85
C SER A 492 3.91 18.94 -6.55
N TRP A 493 2.64 18.62 -6.56
CA TRP A 493 1.82 18.71 -5.36
C TRP A 493 0.64 17.78 -5.47
N TRP A 494 0.12 17.35 -4.32
CA TRP A 494 -1.13 16.65 -4.27
C TRP A 494 -1.76 16.78 -2.89
N GLY A 495 -3.04 16.52 -2.81
CA GLY A 495 -3.72 16.31 -1.54
C GLY A 495 -4.88 15.35 -1.70
N GLY A 496 -5.26 14.72 -0.61
CA GLY A 496 -6.31 13.73 -0.62
C GLY A 496 -6.86 13.37 0.75
N MET A 497 -7.95 12.62 0.69
CA MET A 497 -8.57 12.01 1.86
C MET A 497 -8.80 10.52 1.63
N ASP A 498 -8.66 9.77 2.71
CA ASP A 498 -9.00 8.36 2.79
C ASP A 498 -10.11 8.16 3.82
N ALA A 499 -10.99 7.20 3.58
CA ALA A 499 -11.96 6.69 4.55
C ALA A 499 -11.95 5.17 4.53
N GLN A 500 -11.76 4.52 5.67
CA GLN A 500 -11.68 3.07 5.76
C GLN A 500 -12.45 2.56 6.97
N MET A 501 -13.26 1.52 6.79
CA MET A 501 -13.87 0.85 7.94
C MET A 501 -12.78 0.09 8.71
N PRO A 502 -12.70 0.19 10.05
CA PRO A 502 -11.76 -0.59 10.84
C PRO A 502 -12.23 -2.04 11.00
N GLN A 503 -13.54 -2.29 10.88
CA GLN A 503 -14.18 -3.61 10.94
C GLN A 503 -15.38 -3.65 9.98
N PRO A 504 -15.73 -4.82 9.40
CA PRO A 504 -16.93 -4.97 8.57
C PRO A 504 -18.23 -4.69 9.35
N ALA A 505 -19.29 -4.24 8.66
CA ALA A 505 -20.59 -4.00 9.28
C ALA A 505 -21.75 -4.30 8.32
N ALA A 506 -22.86 -4.85 8.84
CA ALA A 506 -24.04 -5.18 8.04
C ALA A 506 -24.84 -3.96 7.55
N ASN A 507 -24.81 -2.87 8.31
CA ASN A 507 -25.44 -1.60 7.93
C ASN A 507 -24.42 -0.47 8.16
N PRO A 508 -23.44 -0.29 7.25
CA PRO A 508 -22.42 0.72 7.46
C PRO A 508 -23.04 2.13 7.55
N THR A 509 -22.56 2.92 8.50
CA THR A 509 -22.87 4.35 8.62
C THR A 509 -21.59 5.15 8.43
N VAL A 510 -21.73 6.43 8.08
CA VAL A 510 -20.58 7.33 7.80
C VAL A 510 -19.64 7.45 9.01
N ASP A 511 -20.11 7.28 10.25
CA ASP A 511 -19.28 7.34 11.46
C ASP A 511 -18.45 6.07 11.73
N LEU A 512 -18.70 4.96 11.03
CA LEU A 512 -17.93 3.72 11.15
C LEU A 512 -16.62 3.75 10.34
N PHE A 513 -16.32 4.84 9.64
CA PHE A 513 -15.10 4.99 8.87
C PHE A 513 -14.04 5.78 9.64
N ASP A 514 -12.81 5.31 9.59
CA ASP A 514 -11.61 6.03 9.96
C ASP A 514 -11.18 6.92 8.80
N TYR A 515 -11.10 8.24 9.05
CA TYR A 515 -10.79 9.23 8.03
C TYR A 515 -9.38 9.77 8.19
N SER A 516 -8.62 9.87 7.12
CA SER A 516 -7.31 10.55 7.14
C SER A 516 -7.19 11.57 6.00
N LEU A 517 -6.27 12.50 6.17
CA LEU A 517 -6.00 13.56 5.21
C LEU A 517 -4.50 13.71 5.02
N HIS A 518 -4.08 13.88 3.77
CA HIS A 518 -2.66 14.03 3.42
C HIS A 518 -2.50 15.15 2.40
N VAL A 519 -1.49 15.99 2.60
CA VAL A 519 -1.05 17.05 1.71
C VAL A 519 0.44 16.91 1.46
N GLU A 520 0.85 17.04 0.20
CA GLU A 520 2.26 17.01 -0.19
C GLU A 520 2.58 18.13 -1.20
N TYR A 521 3.77 18.68 -1.07
CA TYR A 521 4.36 19.61 -2.04
C TYR A 521 5.83 19.26 -2.24
N ASN A 522 6.24 19.08 -3.49
CA ASN A 522 7.63 18.89 -3.85
C ASN A 522 8.13 20.08 -4.65
N HIS A 523 9.35 20.49 -4.37
CA HIS A 523 10.10 21.46 -5.14
C HIS A 523 11.47 20.88 -5.50
N THR A 524 11.89 21.05 -6.75
CA THR A 524 13.19 20.54 -7.23
C THR A 524 14.08 21.68 -7.69
N GLU A 525 15.31 21.68 -7.20
CA GLU A 525 16.40 22.51 -7.72
C GLU A 525 17.37 21.64 -8.49
N LYS A 526 17.61 21.97 -9.76
CA LYS A 526 18.58 21.24 -10.59
C LYS A 526 19.97 21.31 -10.00
N LYS A 527 20.31 22.48 -9.44
CA LYS A 527 21.61 22.76 -8.85
C LYS A 527 21.44 23.84 -7.80
N LEU A 528 22.08 23.66 -6.64
CA LEU A 528 22.07 24.62 -5.54
C LEU A 528 23.51 24.96 -5.13
N LYS A 529 23.85 26.24 -5.19
CA LYS A 529 25.19 26.80 -4.94
C LYS A 529 25.25 27.47 -3.57
N ALA A 530 26.46 27.60 -3.02
CA ALA A 530 26.69 28.22 -1.71
C ALA A 530 26.21 29.69 -1.59
N LYS A 531 25.92 30.37 -2.71
CA LYS A 531 25.38 31.74 -2.74
C LYS A 531 23.85 31.81 -2.84
N GLU A 532 23.16 30.69 -3.06
CA GLU A 532 21.71 30.63 -3.31
C GLU A 532 20.93 30.52 -1.99
N ARG A 533 21.28 31.40 -1.05
CA ARG A 533 20.69 31.45 0.29
C ARG A 533 19.20 31.75 0.25
N ASP A 534 18.77 32.66 -0.61
CA ASP A 534 17.38 33.11 -0.66
C ASP A 534 16.43 31.99 -1.13
N THR A 535 16.87 31.11 -2.03
CA THR A 535 16.12 29.91 -2.45
C THR A 535 15.91 28.96 -1.28
N VAL A 536 16.95 28.70 -0.49
CA VAL A 536 16.85 27.87 0.73
C VAL A 536 15.96 28.55 1.77
N ALA A 537 16.09 29.87 1.94
CA ALA A 537 15.27 30.65 2.87
C ALA A 537 13.79 30.62 2.50
N GLU A 538 13.44 30.72 1.22
CA GLU A 538 12.06 30.62 0.73
C GLU A 538 11.45 29.25 1.06
N LEU A 539 12.18 28.17 0.80
CA LEU A 539 11.71 26.81 1.05
C LEU A 539 11.61 26.50 2.55
N LEU A 540 12.56 26.96 3.36
CA LEU A 540 12.46 26.84 4.81
C LEU A 540 11.37 27.76 5.39
N ASN A 541 11.11 28.91 4.79
CA ASN A 541 9.99 29.76 5.20
C ASN A 541 8.65 29.03 5.00
N LEU A 542 8.49 28.29 3.89
CA LEU A 542 7.34 27.38 3.70
C LEU A 542 7.33 26.24 4.74
N ALA A 543 8.49 25.68 5.09
CA ALA A 543 8.58 24.68 6.16
C ALA A 543 8.08 25.24 7.50
N GLY A 544 8.40 26.51 7.78
CA GLY A 544 7.93 27.24 8.95
C GLY A 544 6.40 27.43 8.94
N THR A 545 5.81 27.71 7.78
CA THR A 545 4.34 27.80 7.70
C THR A 545 3.64 26.48 7.93
N TRP A 546 4.28 25.36 7.58
CA TRP A 546 3.78 24.00 7.84
C TRP A 546 4.13 23.50 9.26
N GLY A 547 4.73 24.33 10.11
CA GLY A 547 5.12 23.97 11.47
C GLY A 547 6.27 22.97 11.56
N ILE A 548 7.00 22.74 10.47
CA ILE A 548 8.13 21.80 10.41
C ILE A 548 9.38 22.39 11.09
N ILE A 549 9.52 23.72 11.05
CA ILE A 549 10.60 24.44 11.71
C ILE A 549 10.08 25.63 12.50
N ASN A 550 10.83 26.04 13.51
CA ASN A 550 10.57 27.29 14.21
C ASN A 550 11.06 28.49 13.38
N ASN A 551 10.16 29.42 13.05
CA ASN A 551 10.47 30.62 12.29
C ASN A 551 11.52 31.52 12.94
N ASP A 552 11.62 31.53 14.27
CA ASP A 552 12.64 32.32 14.99
C ASP A 552 14.06 31.82 14.67
N GLN A 553 14.18 30.60 14.15
CA GLN A 553 15.44 29.98 13.76
C GLN A 553 15.65 29.94 12.23
N LEU A 554 14.76 30.55 11.43
CA LEU A 554 14.79 30.48 9.98
C LEU A 554 16.16 30.88 9.41
N ASP A 555 16.74 31.97 9.90
CA ASP A 555 18.02 32.51 9.41
C ASP A 555 19.21 31.55 9.70
N ALA A 556 19.26 31.04 10.92
CA ALA A 556 20.28 30.09 11.37
C ALA A 556 20.15 28.75 10.64
N GLN A 557 18.93 28.22 10.52
CA GLN A 557 18.65 26.96 9.83
C GLN A 557 18.88 27.06 8.32
N THR A 558 18.59 28.21 7.71
CA THR A 558 18.92 28.48 6.30
C THR A 558 20.43 28.37 6.09
N THR A 559 21.21 29.02 6.95
CA THR A 559 22.67 29.00 6.87
C THR A 559 23.22 27.59 7.08
N GLN A 560 22.69 26.86 8.07
CA GLN A 560 23.10 25.49 8.37
C GLN A 560 22.75 24.53 7.22
N LEU A 561 21.53 24.59 6.70
CA LEU A 561 21.09 23.72 5.61
C LEU A 561 21.86 24.01 4.32
N LEU A 562 22.06 25.28 3.98
CA LEU A 562 22.86 25.67 2.81
C LEU A 562 24.29 25.14 2.93
N HIS A 563 24.90 25.27 4.11
CA HIS A 563 26.22 24.69 4.38
C HIS A 563 26.21 23.16 4.22
N GLN A 564 25.22 22.46 4.76
CA GLN A 564 25.12 21.00 4.61
C GLN A 564 24.96 20.55 3.16
N LEU A 565 24.14 21.25 2.38
CA LEU A 565 23.94 20.97 0.96
C LEU A 565 25.23 21.21 0.15
N THR A 566 26.02 22.22 0.53
CA THR A 566 27.15 22.69 -0.29
C THR A 566 28.55 22.37 0.27
N ALA A 567 28.63 21.65 1.40
CA ALA A 567 29.88 21.35 2.11
C ALA A 567 30.91 20.59 1.25
N LYS A 568 30.44 19.82 0.26
CA LYS A 568 31.26 19.01 -0.65
C LYS A 568 31.29 19.54 -2.08
N GLY A 569 30.88 20.80 -2.30
CA GLY A 569 30.63 21.39 -3.61
C GLY A 569 29.14 21.59 -3.88
N ASP A 570 28.81 22.13 -5.05
CA ASP A 570 27.41 22.43 -5.42
C ASP A 570 26.53 21.18 -5.39
N ALA A 571 25.40 21.24 -4.68
CA ALA A 571 24.42 20.15 -4.68
C ALA A 571 23.68 20.11 -6.03
N THR A 572 23.34 18.93 -6.52
CA THR A 572 22.49 18.76 -7.70
C THR A 572 21.28 17.89 -7.40
N ASN A 573 20.23 18.01 -8.21
CA ASN A 573 18.97 17.28 -8.04
C ASN A 573 18.38 17.40 -6.63
N VAL A 574 18.39 18.61 -6.07
CA VAL A 574 17.93 18.86 -4.71
C VAL A 574 16.41 18.86 -4.71
N GLN A 575 15.77 17.87 -4.08
CA GLN A 575 14.32 17.80 -3.94
C GLN A 575 13.95 18.11 -2.51
N PHE A 576 13.05 19.08 -2.33
CA PHE A 576 12.43 19.43 -1.07
C PHE A 576 11.01 18.88 -1.08
N ASN A 577 10.76 17.84 -0.29
CA ASN A 577 9.45 17.23 -0.14
C ASN A 577 8.84 17.63 1.20
N PHE A 578 7.75 18.38 1.13
CA PHE A 578 6.95 18.81 2.26
C PHE A 578 5.74 17.89 2.40
N ASP A 579 5.59 17.30 3.58
CA ASP A 579 4.56 16.30 3.87
C ASP A 579 3.76 16.72 5.10
N LEU A 580 2.42 16.67 5.01
CA LEU A 580 1.51 16.77 6.15
C LEU A 580 0.52 15.60 6.12
N MET A 581 0.60 14.73 7.13
CA MET A 581 -0.32 13.63 7.35
C MET A 581 -1.14 13.84 8.63
N ILE A 582 -2.46 13.78 8.48
CA ILE A 582 -3.45 13.77 9.56
C ILE A 582 -4.01 12.36 9.66
N PRO A 583 -3.57 11.55 10.63
CA PRO A 583 -4.07 10.19 10.79
C PRO A 583 -5.52 10.16 11.32
N PRO A 584 -6.17 8.98 11.30
CA PRO A 584 -7.53 8.81 11.80
C PRO A 584 -7.78 9.31 13.23
N THR A 585 -6.80 9.13 14.12
CA THR A 585 -6.91 9.60 15.52
C THR A 585 -6.99 11.12 15.57
N ALA A 586 -6.02 11.83 14.98
CA ALA A 586 -6.01 13.29 14.91
C ALA A 586 -7.27 13.85 14.22
N PHE A 587 -7.70 13.22 13.12
CA PHE A 587 -8.93 13.63 12.42
C PHE A 587 -10.16 13.48 13.32
N SER A 588 -10.31 12.33 13.97
CA SER A 588 -11.41 12.05 14.88
C SER A 588 -11.46 13.05 16.03
N ASP A 589 -10.30 13.42 16.59
CA ASP A 589 -10.21 14.33 17.73
C ASP A 589 -10.52 15.78 17.34
N MET A 590 -10.12 16.24 16.15
CA MET A 590 -10.38 17.63 15.73
C MET A 590 -11.77 17.84 15.12
N ARG A 591 -12.48 16.77 14.70
CA ARG A 591 -13.71 16.89 13.88
C ARG A 591 -14.81 17.73 14.52
N ALA A 592 -14.99 17.64 15.84
CA ALA A 592 -16.05 18.35 16.57
C ALA A 592 -15.77 19.86 16.62
N THR A 593 -14.53 20.24 16.93
CA THR A 593 -14.07 21.63 16.91
C THR A 593 -14.18 22.20 15.49
N TRP A 594 -13.78 21.43 14.49
CA TRP A 594 -13.88 21.85 13.10
C TRP A 594 -15.33 22.09 12.68
N LEU A 595 -16.23 21.16 12.97
CA LEU A 595 -17.65 21.31 12.66
C LEU A 595 -18.28 22.51 13.39
N TYR A 596 -17.92 22.72 14.66
CA TYR A 596 -18.36 23.88 15.43
C TYR A 596 -17.96 25.20 14.74
N LEU A 597 -16.71 25.33 14.29
CA LEU A 597 -16.26 26.52 13.55
C LEU A 597 -17.06 26.72 12.26
N LEU A 598 -17.31 25.64 11.51
CA LEU A 598 -18.02 25.69 10.23
C LEU A 598 -19.50 26.07 10.37
N GLN A 599 -20.16 25.70 11.46
CA GLN A 599 -21.59 25.94 11.68
C GLN A 599 -21.87 27.18 12.51
N GLN A 600 -21.14 27.34 13.62
CA GLN A 600 -21.48 28.31 14.66
C GLN A 600 -20.62 29.57 14.57
N ARG A 601 -19.42 29.49 13.98
CA ARG A 601 -18.46 30.59 13.88
C ARG A 601 -17.85 30.72 12.47
N PRO A 602 -18.68 30.78 11.40
CA PRO A 602 -18.20 30.81 10.01
C PRO A 602 -17.27 32.00 9.72
N GLU A 603 -17.44 33.12 10.42
CA GLU A 603 -16.58 34.30 10.33
C GLU A 603 -15.17 34.05 10.87
N VAL A 604 -15.05 33.27 11.96
CA VAL A 604 -13.76 32.87 12.54
C VAL A 604 -13.11 31.83 11.63
N HIS A 605 -13.88 30.85 11.14
CA HIS A 605 -13.40 29.87 10.18
C HIS A 605 -12.80 30.55 8.93
N LEU A 606 -13.52 31.52 8.36
CA LEU A 606 -13.06 32.25 7.19
C LEU A 606 -11.77 33.04 7.47
N GLN A 607 -11.65 33.64 8.66
CA GLN A 607 -10.43 34.31 9.07
C GLN A 607 -9.25 33.33 9.22
N VAL A 608 -9.47 32.12 9.73
CA VAL A 608 -8.42 31.08 9.82
C VAL A 608 -7.96 30.66 8.42
N LEU A 609 -8.90 30.42 7.49
CA LEU A 609 -8.57 30.13 6.10
C LEU A 609 -7.79 31.28 5.45
N ALA A 610 -8.24 32.53 5.63
CA ALA A 610 -7.56 33.71 5.11
C ALA A 610 -6.14 33.87 5.68
N ASN A 611 -5.95 33.60 6.96
CA ASN A 611 -4.63 33.64 7.60
C ASN A 611 -3.71 32.55 7.06
N ALA A 612 -4.22 31.35 6.78
CA ALA A 612 -3.44 30.28 6.16
C ALA A 612 -2.94 30.68 4.76
N PHE A 613 -3.83 31.25 3.93
CA PHE A 613 -3.46 31.80 2.61
C PHE A 613 -2.48 32.97 2.70
N ALA A 614 -2.65 33.86 3.68
CA ALA A 614 -1.72 34.96 3.94
C ALA A 614 -0.33 34.45 4.36
N SER A 615 -0.27 33.36 5.14
CA SER A 615 1.00 32.80 5.62
C SER A 615 1.89 32.29 4.49
N VAL A 616 1.31 31.79 3.40
CA VAL A 616 2.04 31.24 2.25
C VAL A 616 2.27 32.24 1.12
N MET A 617 1.98 33.53 1.36
CA MET A 617 2.40 34.58 0.43
C MET A 617 3.92 34.46 0.16
N PRO A 618 4.36 34.55 -1.12
CA PRO A 618 5.75 34.32 -1.50
C PRO A 618 6.74 35.08 -0.64
N TYR A 619 7.79 34.39 -0.22
CA TYR A 619 8.89 34.95 0.53
C TYR A 619 9.62 36.00 -0.32
N SER A 620 10.02 37.10 0.30
CA SER A 620 10.87 38.10 -0.35
C SER A 620 11.74 38.78 0.71
N PRO A 621 13.07 38.67 0.61
CA PRO A 621 13.98 39.22 1.62
C PRO A 621 13.96 40.76 1.66
N ASP A 622 13.59 41.41 0.54
CA ASP A 622 13.57 42.86 0.39
C ASP A 622 12.44 43.54 1.20
N TYR A 623 11.41 42.79 1.59
CA TYR A 623 10.24 43.34 2.29
C TYR A 623 10.04 42.66 3.65
N THR A 624 10.04 43.47 4.71
CA THR A 624 9.92 42.98 6.10
C THR A 624 8.65 42.17 6.33
N TYR A 625 7.55 42.55 5.69
CA TYR A 625 6.27 41.85 5.78
C TYR A 625 6.17 40.59 4.89
N ARG A 626 7.17 40.30 4.04
CA ARG A 626 7.24 39.06 3.24
C ARG A 626 8.26 38.05 3.77
N LYS A 627 9.25 38.49 4.56
CA LYS A 627 10.25 37.61 5.19
C LYS A 627 9.79 36.93 6.49
N ASP A 628 8.89 37.56 7.23
CA ASP A 628 8.38 37.07 8.53
C ASP A 628 6.95 36.54 8.40
N GLN A 629 6.68 35.32 8.90
CA GLN A 629 5.36 34.68 8.77
C GLN A 629 4.25 35.42 9.52
N ARG A 630 4.51 35.90 10.72
CA ARG A 630 3.50 36.61 11.53
C ARG A 630 3.15 37.94 10.87
N LEU A 631 4.15 38.65 10.35
CA LEU A 631 3.93 39.89 9.61
C LEU A 631 3.23 39.64 8.28
N LYS A 632 3.50 38.53 7.57
CA LYS A 632 2.73 38.14 6.38
C LYS A 632 1.24 38.02 6.67
N VAL A 633 0.89 37.33 7.75
CA VAL A 633 -0.51 37.18 8.18
C VAL A 633 -1.12 38.54 8.53
N GLN A 634 -0.38 39.40 9.25
CA GLN A 634 -0.85 40.74 9.58
C GLN A 634 -1.10 41.62 8.34
N ALA A 635 -0.24 41.50 7.33
CA ALA A 635 -0.32 42.28 6.10
C ALA A 635 -1.42 41.80 5.14
N TYR A 636 -1.57 40.48 4.97
CA TYR A 636 -2.40 39.90 3.92
C TYR A 636 -3.66 39.18 4.43
N GLY A 637 -3.80 38.92 5.73
CA GLY A 637 -4.93 38.17 6.28
C GLY A 637 -6.28 38.84 6.00
N SER A 638 -6.39 40.16 6.19
CA SER A 638 -7.62 40.89 5.87
C SER A 638 -7.89 40.99 4.37
N LEU A 639 -6.85 40.99 3.54
CA LEU A 639 -6.97 41.01 2.08
C LEU A 639 -7.52 39.67 1.55
N TRP A 640 -6.98 38.55 2.02
CA TRP A 640 -7.51 37.22 1.68
C TRP A 640 -8.93 37.02 2.19
N LYS A 641 -9.25 37.52 3.39
CA LYS A 641 -10.62 37.46 3.90
C LYS A 641 -11.58 38.23 2.99
N LEU A 642 -11.22 39.46 2.61
CA LEU A 642 -12.01 40.26 1.66
C LEU A 642 -12.20 39.54 0.32
N TYR A 643 -11.13 38.95 -0.22
CA TYR A 643 -11.20 38.17 -1.46
C TYR A 643 -12.18 36.99 -1.33
N PHE A 644 -12.09 36.21 -0.24
CA PHE A 644 -12.99 35.07 -0.03
C PHE A 644 -14.44 35.49 0.21
N ASP A 645 -14.68 36.60 0.92
CA ASP A 645 -16.01 37.17 1.09
C ASP A 645 -16.62 37.57 -0.28
N ASN A 646 -15.82 38.05 -1.22
CA ASN A 646 -16.30 38.48 -2.53
C ASN A 646 -16.45 37.34 -3.57
N GLU A 647 -15.52 36.38 -3.58
CA GLU A 647 -15.40 35.41 -4.69
C GLU A 647 -15.87 33.98 -4.32
N GLY A 648 -16.27 33.73 -3.08
CA GLY A 648 -16.56 32.36 -2.62
C GLY A 648 -17.63 32.23 -1.55
N PHE A 649 -17.50 32.98 -0.44
CA PHE A 649 -18.24 32.73 0.80
C PHE A 649 -19.31 33.78 1.11
N GLY A 650 -19.22 34.98 0.55
CA GLY A 650 -20.20 36.05 0.75
C GLY A 650 -20.97 36.38 -0.53
N ASN A 651 -21.78 37.45 -0.44
CA ASN A 651 -22.59 37.97 -1.55
C ASN A 651 -21.91 39.14 -2.28
N GLY A 652 -20.59 39.28 -2.13
CA GLY A 652 -19.84 40.32 -2.81
C GLY A 652 -19.90 40.13 -4.33
N GLN A 653 -19.73 41.24 -5.06
CA GLN A 653 -19.60 41.15 -6.51
C GLN A 653 -18.15 40.76 -6.85
N PRO A 654 -17.94 39.73 -7.69
CA PRO A 654 -16.61 39.41 -8.20
C PRO A 654 -15.92 40.65 -8.75
N THR A 655 -14.66 40.87 -8.37
CA THR A 655 -13.86 42.00 -8.87
C THR A 655 -12.63 41.50 -9.62
N ASP A 656 -12.09 42.34 -10.52
CA ASP A 656 -10.91 41.95 -11.27
C ASP A 656 -9.66 41.92 -10.38
N PHE A 657 -8.65 41.17 -10.83
CA PHE A 657 -7.39 41.04 -10.09
C PHE A 657 -6.66 42.38 -9.89
N ARG A 658 -6.90 43.38 -10.75
CA ARG A 658 -6.31 44.71 -10.66
C ARG A 658 -6.91 45.50 -9.49
N SER A 659 -8.20 45.34 -9.23
CA SER A 659 -8.90 45.93 -8.09
C SER A 659 -8.39 45.36 -6.78
N TYR A 660 -8.15 44.05 -6.72
CA TYR A 660 -7.50 43.42 -5.56
C TYR A 660 -6.06 43.89 -5.37
N ALA A 661 -5.28 44.08 -6.43
CA ALA A 661 -3.94 44.66 -6.34
C ALA A 661 -3.95 46.10 -5.79
N LYS A 662 -4.87 46.96 -6.24
CA LYS A 662 -5.05 48.32 -5.68
C LYS A 662 -5.51 48.31 -4.23
N THR A 663 -6.35 47.35 -3.86
CA THR A 663 -6.78 47.15 -2.47
C THR A 663 -5.60 46.73 -1.60
N ALA A 664 -4.74 45.85 -2.11
CA ALA A 664 -3.49 45.46 -1.45
C ALA A 664 -2.56 46.67 -1.28
N GLU A 665 -2.33 47.47 -2.33
CA GLU A 665 -1.56 48.72 -2.24
C GLU A 665 -2.10 49.64 -1.14
N ALA A 666 -3.39 49.96 -1.16
CA ALA A 666 -4.01 50.87 -0.19
C ALA A 666 -3.93 50.34 1.25
N THR A 667 -4.02 49.02 1.43
CA THR A 667 -3.94 48.36 2.73
C THR A 667 -2.50 48.37 3.25
N LEU A 668 -1.54 47.99 2.40
CA LEU A 668 -0.14 47.85 2.77
C LEU A 668 0.55 49.20 2.96
N LYS A 669 0.06 50.28 2.33
CA LYS A 669 0.59 51.65 2.51
C LYS A 669 0.57 52.10 3.98
N LYS A 670 -0.27 51.48 4.81
CA LYS A 670 -0.35 51.75 6.25
C LYS A 670 0.77 51.13 7.07
N VAL A 671 1.47 50.12 6.52
CA VAL A 671 2.46 49.31 7.24
C VAL A 671 3.82 49.22 6.54
N ASP A 672 3.85 49.25 5.20
CA ASP A 672 5.05 49.18 4.38
C ASP A 672 4.81 49.87 3.02
N ASN A 673 5.30 51.10 2.88
CA ASN A 673 5.13 51.90 1.66
C ASN A 673 5.84 51.28 0.43
N ALA A 674 6.98 50.61 0.63
CA ALA A 674 7.75 50.04 -0.48
C ALA A 674 7.03 48.81 -1.04
N LEU A 675 6.55 47.93 -0.15
CA LEU A 675 5.75 46.77 -0.52
C LEU A 675 4.42 47.18 -1.17
N ALA A 676 3.75 48.19 -0.62
CA ALA A 676 2.52 48.75 -1.20
C ALA A 676 2.73 49.23 -2.64
N ALA A 677 3.81 49.99 -2.88
CA ALA A 677 4.15 50.46 -4.22
C ALA A 677 4.47 49.31 -5.19
N ALA A 678 5.06 48.22 -4.72
CA ALA A 678 5.30 47.03 -5.54
C ALA A 678 3.99 46.35 -5.97
N GLU A 679 3.04 46.17 -5.04
CA GLU A 679 1.71 45.61 -5.32
C GLU A 679 0.91 46.51 -6.29
N GLY A 680 0.97 47.84 -6.11
CA GLY A 680 0.32 48.81 -7.00
C GLY A 680 0.88 48.82 -8.42
N ARG A 681 2.22 48.73 -8.58
CA ARG A 681 2.87 48.64 -9.90
C ARG A 681 2.41 47.43 -10.72
N TYR A 682 2.14 46.30 -10.07
CA TYR A 682 1.58 45.13 -10.75
C TYR A 682 0.19 45.44 -11.33
N ALA A 683 -0.67 46.14 -10.59
CA ALA A 683 -2.02 46.52 -11.02
C ALA A 683 -2.02 47.38 -12.30
N GLU A 684 -1.04 48.26 -12.45
CA GLU A 684 -0.95 49.20 -13.57
C GLU A 684 -0.27 48.58 -14.80
N ARG A 685 0.89 47.95 -14.59
CA ARG A 685 1.82 47.64 -15.69
C ARG A 685 2.06 46.14 -15.88
N LEU A 686 1.49 45.28 -15.04
CA LEU A 686 1.79 43.85 -14.98
C LEU A 686 3.31 43.59 -14.85
N VAL A 687 4.02 44.50 -14.18
CA VAL A 687 5.47 44.43 -13.98
C VAL A 687 5.78 43.61 -12.74
N GLY A 688 6.62 42.59 -12.91
CA GLY A 688 7.01 41.64 -11.87
C GLY A 688 6.34 40.28 -12.02
N ASP A 689 6.90 39.26 -11.36
CA ASP A 689 6.37 37.90 -11.35
C ASP A 689 4.98 37.83 -10.72
N ASN A 690 4.24 36.75 -10.95
CA ASN A 690 2.90 36.52 -10.39
C ASN A 690 2.90 36.28 -8.85
N MET A 691 3.90 36.78 -8.13
CA MET A 691 4.12 36.64 -6.69
C MET A 691 3.37 37.68 -5.82
N TRP A 692 2.85 38.74 -6.46
CA TRP A 692 2.05 39.80 -5.85
C TRP A 692 0.61 39.32 -5.62
N PHE A 693 -0.12 39.94 -4.69
CA PHE A 693 -1.47 39.50 -4.31
C PHE A 693 -2.43 39.45 -5.51
N GLY A 694 -2.49 40.51 -6.31
CA GLY A 694 -3.28 40.52 -7.55
C GLY A 694 -2.76 39.54 -8.60
N GLY A 695 -1.46 39.25 -8.62
CA GLY A 695 -0.88 38.26 -9.54
C GLY A 695 -1.28 36.82 -9.19
N ILE A 696 -1.27 36.50 -7.89
CA ILE A 696 -1.75 35.21 -7.39
C ILE A 696 -3.23 35.04 -7.74
N ILE A 697 -4.06 36.06 -7.53
CA ILE A 697 -5.49 36.02 -7.89
C ILE A 697 -5.68 35.83 -9.39
N ARG A 698 -4.91 36.55 -10.23
CA ARG A 698 -4.96 36.41 -11.69
C ARG A 698 -4.67 34.98 -12.14
N MET A 699 -3.68 34.33 -11.53
CA MET A 699 -3.32 32.94 -11.83
C MET A 699 -4.32 31.93 -11.28
N ASN A 700 -5.16 32.34 -10.32
CA ASN A 700 -6.05 31.48 -9.55
C ASN A 700 -7.47 32.10 -9.42
N PRO A 701 -8.15 32.42 -10.53
CA PRO A 701 -9.37 33.22 -10.50
C PRO A 701 -10.53 32.53 -9.76
N ASP A 702 -10.57 31.20 -9.75
CA ASP A 702 -11.61 30.42 -9.08
C ASP A 702 -11.24 30.00 -7.64
N CYS A 703 -10.18 30.56 -7.06
CA CYS A 703 -9.70 30.17 -5.72
C CYS A 703 -10.82 30.28 -4.67
N GLY A 704 -11.55 31.40 -4.61
CA GLY A 704 -12.64 31.60 -3.65
C GLY A 704 -13.74 30.53 -3.77
N LYS A 705 -14.20 30.27 -5.00
CA LYS A 705 -15.23 29.25 -5.28
C LYS A 705 -14.76 27.85 -4.90
N GLN A 706 -13.53 27.49 -5.26
CA GLN A 706 -12.98 26.15 -4.98
C GLN A 706 -12.76 25.93 -3.47
N MET A 707 -12.34 26.96 -2.74
CA MET A 707 -12.26 26.90 -1.28
C MET A 707 -13.64 26.75 -0.65
N ASN A 708 -14.66 27.46 -1.13
CA ASN A 708 -16.04 27.26 -0.66
C ASN A 708 -16.56 25.84 -0.95
N ILE A 709 -16.24 25.28 -2.12
CA ILE A 709 -16.58 23.90 -2.46
C ILE A 709 -15.91 22.91 -1.50
N LEU A 710 -14.61 23.07 -1.22
CA LEU A 710 -13.89 22.25 -0.24
C LEU A 710 -14.53 22.35 1.15
N VAL A 711 -14.77 23.57 1.62
CA VAL A 711 -15.33 23.83 2.95
C VAL A 711 -16.74 23.26 3.09
N THR A 712 -17.58 23.42 2.08
CA THR A 712 -18.92 22.82 2.03
C THR A 712 -18.85 21.30 1.97
N GLY A 713 -17.86 20.74 1.27
CA GLY A 713 -17.60 19.30 1.23
C GLY A 713 -17.21 18.75 2.60
N MET A 714 -16.30 19.43 3.29
CA MET A 714 -15.87 19.06 4.64
C MET A 714 -17.04 19.19 5.64
N ARG A 715 -17.77 20.31 5.64
CA ARG A 715 -18.95 20.49 6.49
C ARG A 715 -19.95 19.36 6.29
N SER A 716 -20.29 19.05 5.03
CA SER A 716 -21.22 17.97 4.69
C SER A 716 -20.73 16.61 5.19
N LEU A 717 -19.43 16.32 5.11
CA LEU A 717 -18.88 15.07 5.65
C LEU A 717 -19.04 15.01 7.17
N LEU A 718 -18.58 16.05 7.86
CA LEU A 718 -18.61 16.13 9.32
C LEU A 718 -20.03 16.07 9.89
N GLU A 719 -20.99 16.74 9.25
CA GLU A 719 -22.42 16.67 9.62
C GLU A 719 -22.97 15.25 9.49
N ASN A 720 -22.62 14.53 8.43
CA ASN A 720 -23.09 13.17 8.22
C ASN A 720 -22.38 12.14 9.11
N ILE A 721 -21.12 12.39 9.50
CA ILE A 721 -20.46 11.65 10.58
C ILE A 721 -21.23 11.86 11.89
N GLN A 722 -21.53 13.10 12.27
CA GLN A 722 -22.27 13.38 13.50
C GLN A 722 -23.69 12.78 13.50
N ALA A 723 -24.37 12.83 12.36
CA ALA A 723 -25.71 12.29 12.17
C ALA A 723 -25.76 10.77 11.96
N LYS A 724 -24.60 10.09 11.86
CA LYS A 724 -24.49 8.65 11.59
C LYS A 724 -25.28 8.22 10.35
N SER A 725 -25.13 8.98 9.26
CA SER A 725 -25.90 8.76 8.04
C SER A 725 -25.69 7.35 7.48
N VAL A 726 -26.78 6.67 7.14
CA VAL A 726 -26.78 5.32 6.53
C VAL A 726 -26.46 5.35 5.04
N ASN A 727 -26.60 6.51 4.39
CA ASN A 727 -26.26 6.67 2.97
C ASN A 727 -24.77 7.00 2.81
N TYR A 728 -23.93 6.11 3.32
CA TYR A 728 -22.50 6.35 3.45
C TYR A 728 -21.83 6.55 2.08
N ASP A 729 -22.25 5.77 1.08
CA ASP A 729 -21.61 5.77 -0.23
C ASP A 729 -21.77 7.11 -0.97
N GLN A 730 -23.00 7.59 -1.07
CA GLN A 730 -23.27 8.86 -1.74
C GLN A 730 -22.65 10.03 -0.97
N THR A 731 -22.68 9.96 0.37
CA THR A 731 -22.15 10.99 1.25
C THR A 731 -20.64 11.13 1.11
N ILE A 732 -19.89 10.04 1.32
CA ILE A 732 -18.42 10.04 1.27
C ILE A 732 -17.95 10.39 -0.15
N SER A 733 -18.56 9.79 -1.18
CA SER A 733 -18.20 10.06 -2.58
C SER A 733 -18.39 11.53 -2.95
N ARG A 734 -19.52 12.14 -2.56
CA ARG A 734 -19.80 13.56 -2.85
C ARG A 734 -18.89 14.48 -2.05
N ALA A 735 -18.64 14.18 -0.79
CA ALA A 735 -17.72 14.95 0.05
C ALA A 735 -16.31 14.94 -0.52
N PHE A 736 -15.76 13.77 -0.85
CA PHE A 736 -14.40 13.62 -1.35
C PHE A 736 -14.21 14.36 -2.68
N ARG A 737 -15.15 14.25 -3.62
CA ARG A 737 -15.10 15.00 -4.89
C ARG A 737 -15.07 16.52 -4.70
N LYS A 738 -15.74 17.03 -3.66
CA LYS A 738 -15.72 18.46 -3.31
C LYS A 738 -14.41 18.84 -2.63
N ILE A 739 -13.95 18.05 -1.67
CA ILE A 739 -12.73 18.32 -0.91
C ILE A 739 -11.51 18.32 -1.84
N THR A 740 -11.43 17.38 -2.78
CA THR A 740 -10.31 17.33 -3.74
C THR A 740 -10.24 18.52 -4.69
N GLN A 741 -11.30 19.34 -4.82
CA GLN A 741 -11.24 20.59 -5.59
C GLN A 741 -10.24 21.59 -4.99
N GLY A 742 -10.00 21.55 -3.69
CA GLY A 742 -9.05 22.45 -3.06
C GLY A 742 -7.58 22.15 -3.37
N PHE A 743 -7.25 20.97 -3.89
CA PHE A 743 -5.88 20.57 -4.24
C PHE A 743 -5.55 20.79 -5.73
N SER A 744 -6.34 21.61 -6.43
CA SER A 744 -6.21 21.85 -7.86
C SER A 744 -4.99 22.68 -8.26
N GLN A 745 -4.43 23.47 -7.34
CA GLN A 745 -3.29 24.37 -7.59
C GLN A 745 -2.25 24.27 -6.48
N SER A 746 -0.98 24.54 -6.83
CA SER A 746 0.14 24.46 -5.89
C SER A 746 0.00 25.46 -4.75
N PHE A 747 -0.47 26.68 -5.05
CA PHE A 747 -0.67 27.72 -4.06
C PHE A 747 -1.73 27.30 -3.02
N TYR A 748 -2.81 26.66 -3.45
CA TYR A 748 -3.86 26.18 -2.54
C TYR A 748 -3.35 25.06 -1.66
N THR A 749 -2.62 24.11 -2.24
CA THR A 749 -2.05 22.96 -1.52
C THR A 749 -1.08 23.44 -0.43
N LYS A 750 -0.22 24.42 -0.76
CA LYS A 750 0.66 25.08 0.22
C LYS A 750 -0.12 25.76 1.34
N ALA A 751 -1.25 26.43 1.04
CA ALA A 751 -2.10 27.11 2.03
C ALA A 751 -2.97 26.16 2.87
N LEU A 752 -3.35 25.01 2.31
CA LEU A 752 -4.26 24.07 2.97
C LEU A 752 -3.58 23.33 4.12
N ALA A 753 -2.27 23.09 4.05
CA ALA A 753 -1.52 22.49 5.16
C ALA A 753 -1.61 23.33 6.47
N PRO A 754 -1.22 24.62 6.51
CA PRO A 754 -1.40 25.45 7.71
C PRO A 754 -2.86 25.63 8.11
N TYR A 755 -3.80 25.62 7.16
CA TYR A 755 -5.23 25.64 7.47
C TYR A 755 -5.66 24.40 8.25
N PHE A 756 -5.26 23.19 7.82
CA PHE A 756 -5.62 21.96 8.53
C PHE A 756 -4.93 21.86 9.89
N ILE A 757 -3.67 22.26 10.00
CA ILE A 757 -2.96 22.36 11.29
C ILE A 757 -3.73 23.31 12.24
N SER A 758 -4.22 24.45 11.73
CA SER A 758 -5.00 25.39 12.54
C SER A 758 -6.32 24.81 13.05
N MET A 759 -6.88 23.77 12.39
CA MET A 759 -8.09 23.09 12.88
C MET A 759 -7.85 22.25 14.13
N ALA A 760 -6.59 21.87 14.43
CA ALA A 760 -6.23 21.29 15.71
C ALA A 760 -6.32 22.31 16.87
N ASN A 761 -6.47 23.61 16.58
CA ASN A 761 -6.69 24.69 17.54
C ASN A 761 -5.66 24.73 18.68
N ASN A 762 -4.38 24.54 18.34
CA ASN A 762 -3.26 24.46 19.30
C ASN A 762 -3.42 23.38 20.39
N ASN A 763 -4.25 22.37 20.16
CA ASN A 763 -4.35 21.23 21.07
C ASN A 763 -3.08 20.36 20.93
N PRO A 764 -2.22 20.29 21.96
CA PRO A 764 -0.94 19.60 21.85
C PRO A 764 -1.11 18.09 21.64
N VAL A 765 -2.22 17.48 22.08
CA VAL A 765 -2.46 16.04 21.86
C VAL A 765 -2.72 15.78 20.38
N ILE A 766 -3.60 16.57 19.77
CA ILE A 766 -3.95 16.44 18.35
C ILE A 766 -2.73 16.74 17.46
N LEU A 767 -1.99 17.80 17.79
CA LEU A 767 -0.80 18.20 17.03
C LEU A 767 0.32 17.15 17.10
N ASN A 768 0.52 16.50 18.26
CA ASN A 768 1.49 15.41 18.39
C ASN A 768 1.17 14.18 17.52
N ASP A 769 -0.11 13.96 17.22
CA ASP A 769 -0.56 12.86 16.35
C ASP A 769 -0.41 13.21 14.86
N MET A 770 -0.48 14.49 14.51
CA MET A 770 -0.20 14.97 13.16
C MET A 770 1.30 14.83 12.83
N LYS A 771 1.61 14.55 11.56
CA LYS A 771 3.00 14.45 11.10
C LYS A 771 3.24 15.48 10.02
N ALA A 772 4.05 16.49 10.31
CA ALA A 772 4.60 17.39 9.31
C ALA A 772 6.11 17.15 9.17
N ALA A 773 6.60 17.01 7.94
CA ALA A 773 8.02 16.75 7.68
C ALA A 773 8.50 17.44 6.40
N LEU A 774 9.79 17.80 6.40
CA LEU A 774 10.53 18.19 5.21
C LEU A 774 11.63 17.15 4.97
N THR A 775 11.51 16.40 3.89
CA THR A 775 12.56 15.50 3.43
C THR A 775 13.32 16.16 2.28
N ILE A 776 14.65 16.22 2.37
CA ILE A 776 15.50 16.80 1.34
C ILE A 776 16.39 15.70 0.78
N THR A 777 16.23 15.37 -0.49
CA THR A 777 17.12 14.44 -1.20
C THR A 777 18.01 15.23 -2.16
N PHE A 778 19.28 14.87 -2.28
CA PHE A 778 20.20 15.56 -3.19
C PHE A 778 21.41 14.70 -3.55
N THR A 779 22.10 15.06 -4.62
CA THR A 779 23.41 14.53 -4.97
C THR A 779 24.47 15.55 -4.57
N ASP A 780 25.41 15.16 -3.69
CA ASP A 780 26.50 16.02 -3.23
C ASP A 780 27.58 16.23 -4.32
N GLY A 781 28.53 17.14 -4.09
CA GLY A 781 29.60 17.41 -5.06
C GLY A 781 30.57 16.23 -5.30
N GLU A 782 30.54 15.19 -4.46
CA GLU A 782 31.24 13.91 -4.67
C GLU A 782 30.39 12.90 -5.48
N GLN A 783 29.24 13.31 -6.02
CA GLN A 783 28.29 12.46 -6.75
C GLN A 783 27.62 11.37 -5.90
N LYS A 784 27.47 11.58 -4.58
CA LYS A 784 26.75 10.66 -3.70
C LYS A 784 25.35 11.19 -3.39
N ASN A 785 24.37 10.29 -3.40
CA ASN A 785 23.01 10.61 -2.99
C ASN A 785 22.92 10.70 -1.47
N GLN A 786 22.28 11.76 -0.98
CA GLN A 786 22.07 12.07 0.42
C GLN A 786 20.58 12.27 0.69
N THR A 787 20.18 12.10 1.94
CA THR A 787 18.82 12.38 2.41
C THR A 787 18.91 13.05 3.79
N LEU A 788 18.27 14.21 3.92
CA LEU A 788 18.07 14.89 5.18
C LEU A 788 16.59 14.83 5.52
N LEU A 789 16.28 14.56 6.78
CA LEU A 789 14.91 14.60 7.29
C LEU A 789 14.85 15.67 8.37
N ILE A 790 14.02 16.68 8.15
CA ILE A 790 13.69 17.69 9.13
C ILE A 790 12.25 17.43 9.56
N GLN A 791 12.07 17.11 10.83
CA GLN A 791 10.76 16.83 11.40
C GLN A 791 10.67 17.49 12.76
N MET A 792 9.53 18.12 13.03
CA MET A 792 9.19 18.66 14.34
C MET A 792 7.88 18.01 14.80
N LYS A 793 7.76 17.75 16.10
CA LYS A 793 6.45 17.46 16.69
C LYS A 793 5.68 18.78 16.72
N LEU A 794 4.55 18.82 16.03
CA LEU A 794 3.70 20.01 15.92
C LEU A 794 3.14 20.44 17.28
#